data_AF-A0A969R815-F1
#
_entry.id   AF-A0A969R815-F1
#
_cell.length_a   1.000
_cell.length_b   1.000
_cell.length_c   1.000
_cell.angle_alpha   90.00
_cell.angle_beta   90.00
_cell.angle_gamma   90.00
#
_symmetry.space_group_name_H-M   'P 1'
#
loop_
_entity.id
_entity.type
_entity.pdbx_description
1 polymer ?
#
loop_
_entity_poly.entity_id
_entity_poly.type
_entity_poly.pdbx_seq_one_letter_code
_entity_poly.pdbx_strand_id
1 'polypeptide(L)'
;MTLVDCQPASINPVTELVSRSLSSLNQQTYLRLRLALSLNLRRQIFVAVCDDVDLRDRFAAQLRLDSASQPGAGLEETNGRSDRGVASPCRLVTLSLNLPNPDVLAQVTQGSQRGAKPDSDWVPTFQMVGVEALTREPVHIQRAFLDSLQRFAKQRSAAEFNLVLWVSRPWCRSIQQSVPEFWRWHTGLFEFEGDPAPMGERKGRGRDEDLHKIKVQSSKSSTPPSPIPAAPLAPTPTPRLKSPPDRSRSESELADLVLASVMQAAEAGGTQTLDNLDLNHPDFEPMRLWQHLEELQLNQAPAAAHAAAYRQLGDWYRDRVEQGEASQQNLTITIRAYEQVLRFLEANSSQIPDVLNDVGNLYWMLSRCATAASHALVHLEKALKAYQIALGKTNPQTRPTTYAMIQNNLGSAYSDLAQRQNPAENLQQAIVAYQLSLQYRQVEVDAARYAATQNNLGTAYWNLAQHQNPVENLQQAIAFYSAALRQYDPEREPLPYAMLQNNLGTAYWNLAQCNQGSDPAEPLSATPQDFLLLAIGAYRIALIYRTLEVAPSAYAATQNNLGTAYWHLANQPSTHYEEAEGYLHQAIAAYKESLAAVDYLIAASTPHAPTLSFDRFSTHNNLGSAFHQLAMDAHAEIDSKQRSTYLEVSLAHHVQALHGWQDKPDFYGAALACIVKNVKAFHERCGIQGQTLALSKIPATLIPSVMKQL
;
A
#
# COMPACT_ATOMS: atom_id res chain seq x y z
N MET A 1 -13.49 60.38 -50.51
CA MET A 1 -13.81 61.49 -49.59
C MET A 1 -14.78 60.93 -48.56
N THR A 2 -14.29 60.43 -47.41
CA THR A 2 -14.16 61.16 -46.11
C THR A 2 -15.52 61.60 -45.56
N LEU A 3 -15.93 61.46 -44.29
CA LEU A 3 -15.58 60.78 -43.02
C LEU A 3 -16.63 61.33 -41.99
N VAL A 4 -16.66 60.83 -40.73
CA VAL A 4 -17.40 61.33 -39.51
C VAL A 4 -18.78 60.67 -39.27
N ASP A 5 -19.16 60.10 -38.12
CA ASP A 5 -18.47 59.72 -36.86
C ASP A 5 -19.33 58.68 -36.08
N CYS A 6 -18.67 57.96 -35.17
CA CYS A 6 -19.19 56.92 -34.26
C CYS A 6 -20.01 57.44 -33.06
N GLN A 7 -20.92 56.60 -32.53
CA GLN A 7 -21.04 56.27 -31.09
C GLN A 7 -21.91 54.99 -30.89
N PRO A 8 -21.52 54.05 -30.00
CA PRO A 8 -22.51 53.27 -29.26
C PRO A 8 -22.28 53.35 -27.73
N ALA A 9 -23.38 53.44 -26.99
CA ALA A 9 -23.41 53.39 -25.54
C ALA A 9 -24.08 52.09 -25.05
N SER A 10 -23.30 51.21 -24.42
CA SER A 10 -23.70 50.42 -23.24
C SER A 10 -22.45 49.76 -22.65
N ILE A 11 -21.91 50.34 -21.58
CA ILE A 11 -20.65 49.93 -20.94
C ILE A 11 -20.96 48.91 -19.83
N ASN A 12 -20.29 47.75 -19.89
CA ASN A 12 -20.27 46.70 -18.87
C ASN A 12 -19.41 47.12 -17.66
N PRO A 13 -19.78 46.79 -16.40
CA PRO A 13 -19.00 47.17 -15.21
C PRO A 13 -17.67 46.40 -15.04
N VAL A 14 -17.36 45.44 -15.93
CA VAL A 14 -16.06 44.75 -15.99
C VAL A 14 -14.98 45.62 -16.69
N THR A 15 -15.38 46.69 -17.39
CA THR A 15 -14.51 47.39 -18.34
C THR A 15 -13.68 48.54 -17.73
N GLU A 16 -13.98 49.02 -16.51
CA GLU A 16 -13.29 50.20 -15.95
C GLU A 16 -11.88 49.92 -15.39
N LEU A 17 -11.54 48.68 -15.03
CA LEU A 17 -10.17 48.29 -14.67
C LEU A 17 -9.33 47.81 -15.87
N VAL A 18 -9.99 47.52 -17.00
CA VAL A 18 -9.38 46.93 -18.20
C VAL A 18 -8.87 48.00 -19.17
N SER A 19 -9.33 49.25 -19.08
CA SER A 19 -9.06 50.21 -20.15
C SER A 19 -7.71 50.92 -20.13
N ARG A 20 -6.97 51.03 -19.01
CA ARG A 20 -5.62 51.62 -19.00
C ARG A 20 -4.73 51.05 -17.88
N SER A 21 -3.60 50.43 -18.26
CA SER A 21 -2.39 50.17 -17.43
C SER A 21 -2.18 48.82 -16.68
N LEU A 22 -2.79 47.68 -17.07
CA LEU A 22 -2.46 46.36 -16.48
C LEU A 22 -1.85 45.40 -17.51
N SER A 23 -0.86 44.60 -17.09
CA SER A 23 -0.27 43.55 -17.96
C SER A 23 -1.30 42.46 -18.26
N SER A 24 -1.22 41.85 -19.45
CA SER A 24 -2.09 40.74 -19.86
C SER A 24 -1.98 39.54 -18.92
N LEU A 25 -0.80 39.32 -18.33
CA LEU A 25 -0.58 38.26 -17.35
C LEU A 25 -1.37 38.49 -16.05
N ASN A 26 -1.34 39.71 -15.51
CA ASN A 26 -2.11 40.06 -14.31
C ASN A 26 -3.61 39.90 -14.51
N GLN A 27 -4.12 40.22 -15.70
CA GLN A 27 -5.53 39.99 -16.05
C GLN A 27 -5.87 38.50 -16.07
N GLN A 28 -5.01 37.66 -16.68
CA GLN A 28 -5.19 36.22 -16.69
C GLN A 28 -5.13 35.61 -15.29
N THR A 29 -4.15 36.00 -14.47
CA THR A 29 -4.02 35.55 -13.08
C THR A 29 -5.26 35.92 -12.27
N TYR A 30 -5.77 37.15 -12.43
CA TYR A 30 -6.99 37.59 -11.76
C TYR A 30 -8.22 36.75 -12.18
N LEU A 31 -8.40 36.51 -13.48
CA LEU A 31 -9.49 35.69 -13.99
C LEU A 31 -9.42 34.25 -13.47
N ARG A 32 -8.22 33.68 -13.35
CA ARG A 32 -8.01 32.34 -12.75
C ARG A 32 -8.38 32.31 -11.27
N LEU A 33 -7.99 33.33 -10.49
CA LEU A 33 -8.36 33.45 -9.08
C LEU A 33 -9.88 33.56 -8.91
N ARG A 34 -10.52 34.41 -9.72
CA ARG A 34 -11.97 34.58 -9.72
C ARG A 34 -12.69 33.29 -10.10
N LEU A 35 -12.23 32.59 -11.14
CA LEU A 35 -12.80 31.31 -11.55
C LEU A 35 -12.68 30.27 -10.43
N ALA A 36 -11.50 30.15 -9.79
CA ALA A 36 -11.30 29.22 -8.68
C ALA A 36 -12.26 29.47 -7.50
N LEU A 37 -12.54 30.74 -7.20
CA LEU A 37 -13.52 31.13 -6.18
C LEU A 37 -14.97 30.82 -6.60
N SER A 38 -15.29 30.94 -7.90
CA SER A 38 -16.62 30.64 -8.42
C SER A 38 -16.99 29.15 -8.39
N LEU A 39 -16.03 28.25 -8.24
CA LEU A 39 -16.27 26.80 -8.10
C LEU A 39 -16.97 26.44 -6.78
N ASN A 40 -17.01 27.37 -5.80
CA ASN A 40 -17.69 27.22 -4.50
C ASN A 40 -17.32 25.93 -3.74
N LEU A 41 -16.08 25.45 -3.94
CA LEU A 41 -15.54 24.32 -3.19
C LEU A 41 -15.38 24.72 -1.72
N ARG A 42 -15.63 23.80 -0.80
CA ARG A 42 -15.47 24.05 0.64
C ARG A 42 -13.99 23.97 1.03
N ARG A 43 -13.58 24.70 2.08
CA ARG A 43 -12.26 24.56 2.77
C ARG A 43 -11.06 24.89 1.88
N GLN A 44 -11.19 25.87 1.00
CA GLN A 44 -10.14 26.27 0.07
C GLN A 44 -9.20 27.33 0.69
N ILE A 45 -7.89 27.21 0.43
CA ILE A 45 -6.89 28.20 0.83
C ILE A 45 -6.14 28.62 -0.43
N PHE A 46 -6.37 29.85 -0.88
CA PHE A 46 -5.69 30.47 -2.00
C PHE A 46 -4.62 31.42 -1.50
N VAL A 47 -3.41 31.31 -2.04
CA VAL A 47 -2.32 32.28 -1.79
C VAL A 47 -2.21 33.19 -3.01
N ALA A 48 -2.42 34.48 -2.81
CA ALA A 48 -2.29 35.50 -3.85
C ALA A 48 -1.03 36.33 -3.59
N VAL A 49 -0.05 36.21 -4.47
CA VAL A 49 1.28 36.84 -4.30
C VAL A 49 1.33 38.13 -5.10
N CYS A 50 1.49 39.26 -4.43
CA CYS A 50 1.59 40.58 -5.07
C CYS A 50 2.51 41.49 -4.25
N ASP A 51 3.57 41.99 -4.86
CA ASP A 51 4.55 42.88 -4.20
C ASP A 51 4.14 44.36 -4.28
N ASP A 52 3.34 44.72 -5.29
CA ASP A 52 2.79 46.06 -5.47
C ASP A 52 1.49 46.19 -4.65
N VAL A 53 1.55 47.01 -3.62
CA VAL A 53 0.45 47.22 -2.64
C VAL A 53 -0.76 47.87 -3.31
N ASP A 54 -0.54 48.85 -4.18
CA ASP A 54 -1.60 49.58 -4.87
C ASP A 54 -2.30 48.67 -5.89
N LEU A 55 -1.53 47.82 -6.56
CA LEU A 55 -2.06 46.80 -7.46
C LEU A 55 -2.86 45.74 -6.71
N ARG A 56 -2.33 45.22 -5.60
CA ARG A 56 -3.03 44.27 -4.72
C ARG A 56 -4.37 44.84 -4.25
N ASP A 57 -4.39 46.09 -3.77
CA ASP A 57 -5.61 46.71 -3.26
C ASP A 57 -6.67 46.89 -4.34
N ARG A 58 -6.26 47.22 -5.57
CA ARG A 58 -7.16 47.21 -6.72
C ARG A 58 -7.76 45.83 -6.98
N PHE A 59 -6.96 44.76 -6.98
CA PHE A 59 -7.47 43.41 -7.19
C PHE A 59 -8.36 42.92 -6.04
N ALA A 60 -7.98 43.18 -4.79
CA ALA A 60 -8.78 42.84 -3.61
C ALA A 60 -10.14 43.56 -3.60
N ALA A 61 -10.15 44.84 -4.00
CA ALA A 61 -11.38 45.62 -4.16
C ALA A 61 -12.24 45.10 -5.31
N GLN A 62 -11.64 44.81 -6.47
CA GLN A 62 -12.36 44.25 -7.61
C GLN A 62 -12.97 42.89 -7.27
N LEU A 63 -12.23 42.02 -6.57
CA LEU A 63 -12.72 40.71 -6.15
C LEU A 63 -13.94 40.82 -5.23
N ARG A 64 -13.99 41.86 -4.39
CA ARG A 64 -15.17 42.17 -3.56
C ARG A 64 -16.35 42.61 -4.41
N LEU A 65 -16.14 43.47 -5.40
CA LEU A 65 -17.19 43.93 -6.32
C LEU A 65 -17.74 42.79 -7.18
N ASP A 66 -16.86 41.94 -7.72
CA ASP A 66 -17.22 40.77 -8.52
C ASP A 66 -18.02 39.73 -7.71
N SER A 67 -17.72 39.60 -6.41
CA SER A 67 -18.51 38.73 -5.51
C SER A 67 -19.91 39.28 -5.21
N ALA A 68 -20.07 40.61 -5.20
CA ALA A 68 -21.32 41.28 -4.92
C ALA A 68 -22.27 41.38 -6.13
N SER A 69 -21.75 41.16 -7.35
CA SER A 69 -22.46 41.42 -8.60
C SER A 69 -22.93 40.18 -9.35
N GLN A 70 -22.87 38.98 -8.77
CA GLN A 70 -23.39 37.76 -9.42
C GLN A 70 -24.93 37.72 -9.43
N PRO A 71 -25.59 37.74 -10.61
CA PRO A 71 -27.00 37.37 -10.74
C PRO A 71 -27.09 35.83 -10.75
N GLY A 72 -28.10 35.28 -10.08
CA GLY A 72 -28.37 33.84 -10.13
C GLY A 72 -28.59 33.38 -11.57
N ALA A 73 -27.86 32.35 -12.00
CA ALA A 73 -28.15 31.64 -13.22
C ALA A 73 -29.36 30.72 -12.99
N GLY A 74 -30.53 31.12 -13.49
CA GLY A 74 -31.77 30.35 -13.45
C GLY A 74 -32.94 31.13 -14.07
N LEU A 75 -33.60 30.52 -15.05
CA LEU A 75 -34.56 31.07 -16.02
C LEU A 75 -35.92 31.54 -15.43
N GLU A 76 -36.57 32.44 -16.17
CA GLU A 76 -38.01 32.49 -16.53
C GLU A 76 -38.70 33.85 -16.32
N GLU A 77 -39.14 34.42 -17.45
CA GLU A 77 -40.15 35.48 -17.50
C GLU A 77 -41.47 34.96 -16.93
N THR A 78 -41.98 35.53 -15.84
CA THR A 78 -43.44 35.61 -15.62
C THR A 78 -43.84 36.89 -14.91
N ASN A 79 -44.98 37.42 -15.34
CA ASN A 79 -45.63 38.65 -14.94
C ASN A 79 -45.91 38.78 -13.43
N GLY A 80 -45.70 39.99 -12.90
CA GLY A 80 -46.68 40.62 -12.03
C GLY A 80 -46.40 40.65 -10.51
N ARG A 81 -46.30 41.88 -10.01
CA ARG A 81 -46.43 42.38 -8.63
C ARG A 81 -45.18 42.40 -7.75
N SER A 82 -44.86 43.64 -7.39
CA SER A 82 -43.90 44.11 -6.40
C SER A 82 -44.12 43.53 -5.01
N ASP A 83 -43.12 42.84 -4.46
CA ASP A 83 -42.63 43.12 -3.09
C ASP A 83 -41.20 42.57 -2.89
N ARG A 84 -40.32 43.43 -2.39
CA ARG A 84 -38.97 43.25 -1.80
C ARG A 84 -37.98 42.26 -2.45
N GLY A 85 -36.95 42.85 -3.06
CA GLY A 85 -35.75 42.18 -3.55
C GLY A 85 -35.07 41.29 -2.50
N VAL A 86 -34.92 40.02 -2.85
CA VAL A 86 -34.07 39.06 -2.13
C VAL A 86 -32.62 39.41 -2.47
N ALA A 87 -31.92 40.01 -1.52
CA ALA A 87 -30.50 40.30 -1.65
C ALA A 87 -29.69 38.99 -1.66
N SER A 88 -29.02 38.71 -2.78
CA SER A 88 -27.98 37.67 -2.91
C SER A 88 -26.82 37.93 -1.95
N PRO A 89 -26.31 36.95 -1.18
CA PRO A 89 -25.11 37.18 -0.39
C PRO A 89 -24.02 36.15 -0.69
N CYS A 90 -23.36 36.26 -1.86
CA CYS A 90 -22.02 35.70 -1.99
C CYS A 90 -21.03 36.71 -1.39
N ARG A 91 -20.95 36.78 -0.07
CA ARG A 91 -20.26 37.88 0.62
C ARG A 91 -18.80 37.53 0.87
N LEU A 92 -17.92 37.90 -0.06
CA LEU A 92 -16.48 37.91 0.20
C LEU A 92 -16.18 38.97 1.26
N VAL A 93 -15.68 38.55 2.43
CA VAL A 93 -15.33 39.46 3.51
C VAL A 93 -13.85 39.80 3.44
N THR A 94 -13.52 41.09 3.34
CA THR A 94 -12.13 41.56 3.44
C THR A 94 -11.77 41.83 4.89
N LEU A 95 -10.69 41.20 5.35
CA LEU A 95 -10.08 41.39 6.64
C LEU A 95 -8.69 42.01 6.44
N SER A 96 -8.38 43.04 7.22
CA SER A 96 -7.02 43.56 7.33
C SER A 96 -6.33 42.90 8.51
N LEU A 97 -5.12 42.37 8.30
CA LEU A 97 -4.37 41.67 9.32
C LEU A 97 -4.10 42.60 10.52
N ASN A 98 -4.54 42.18 11.71
CA ASN A 98 -4.24 42.87 12.96
C ASN A 98 -2.76 42.69 13.34
N LEU A 99 -1.94 43.74 13.15
CA LEU A 99 -0.48 43.65 13.38
C LEU A 99 -0.09 43.36 14.84
N PRO A 100 -0.66 44.00 15.88
CA PRO A 100 -0.39 43.63 17.27
C PRO A 100 -0.71 42.17 17.64
N ASN A 101 -1.63 41.52 16.93
CA ASN A 101 -1.99 40.12 17.15
C ASN A 101 -2.34 39.44 15.81
N PRO A 102 -1.33 38.98 15.04
CA PRO A 102 -1.51 38.52 13.67
C PRO A 102 -2.01 37.07 13.61
N ASP A 103 -3.08 36.76 14.34
CA ASP A 103 -3.74 35.45 14.35
C ASP A 103 -4.79 35.37 13.24
N VAL A 104 -4.44 34.67 12.15
CA VAL A 104 -5.29 34.60 10.95
C VAL A 104 -6.57 33.80 11.22
N LEU A 105 -6.46 32.68 11.95
CA LEU A 105 -7.61 31.83 12.23
C LEU A 105 -8.61 32.51 13.15
N ALA A 106 -8.12 33.16 14.21
CA ALA A 106 -8.98 33.88 15.14
C ALA A 106 -9.74 35.02 14.46
N GLN A 107 -9.05 35.78 13.59
CA GLN A 107 -9.65 36.90 12.84
C GLN A 107 -10.72 36.43 11.84
N VAL A 108 -10.47 35.32 11.13
CA VAL A 108 -11.46 34.73 10.22
C VAL A 108 -12.66 34.18 10.98
N THR A 109 -12.43 33.48 12.09
CA THR A 109 -13.50 32.92 12.93
C THR A 109 -14.39 34.02 13.52
N GLN A 110 -13.78 35.11 14.02
CA GLN A 110 -14.52 36.27 14.52
C GLN A 110 -15.29 37.00 13.40
N GLY A 111 -14.72 37.07 12.19
CA GLY A 111 -15.39 37.59 11.00
C GLY A 111 -16.62 36.76 10.61
N SER A 112 -16.54 35.44 10.76
CA SER A 112 -17.65 34.50 10.48
C SER A 112 -18.82 34.66 11.46
N GLN A 113 -18.54 34.87 12.75
CA GLN A 113 -19.57 35.11 13.78
C GLN A 113 -20.37 36.40 13.58
N ARG A 114 -19.80 37.40 12.90
CA ARG A 114 -20.50 38.66 12.57
C ARG A 114 -21.43 38.53 11.36
N GLY A 115 -21.44 37.39 10.66
CA GLY A 115 -22.07 37.24 9.34
C GLY A 115 -23.05 36.07 9.14
N ALA A 116 -23.25 35.16 10.10
CA ALA A 116 -24.00 33.92 9.83
C ALA A 116 -25.30 33.76 10.65
N LYS A 117 -26.40 33.45 9.94
CA LYS A 117 -27.51 32.62 10.47
C LYS A 117 -27.17 31.13 10.17
N PRO A 118 -27.52 30.18 11.05
CA PRO A 118 -26.99 28.80 11.00
C PRO A 118 -27.60 27.85 9.93
N ASP A 119 -28.50 28.31 9.05
CA ASP A 119 -29.28 27.44 8.15
C ASP A 119 -28.99 27.63 6.64
N SER A 120 -27.77 27.98 6.22
CA SER A 120 -27.45 28.13 4.78
C SER A 120 -26.34 27.20 4.29
N ASP A 121 -26.57 26.53 3.16
CA ASP A 121 -25.62 25.67 2.41
C ASP A 121 -24.33 26.36 1.88
N TRP A 122 -24.13 27.64 2.23
CA TRP A 122 -23.07 28.51 1.70
C TRP A 122 -21.79 28.46 2.56
N VAL A 123 -20.63 28.44 1.89
CA VAL A 123 -19.32 28.50 2.55
C VAL A 123 -18.83 29.94 2.63
N PRO A 124 -18.60 30.50 3.83
CA PRO A 124 -18.07 31.84 3.97
C PRO A 124 -16.68 31.97 3.33
N THR A 125 -16.48 33.00 2.52
CA THR A 125 -15.21 33.27 1.85
C THR A 125 -14.60 34.56 2.38
N PHE A 126 -13.35 34.48 2.83
CA PHE A 126 -12.59 35.60 3.38
C PHE A 126 -11.40 35.90 2.49
N GLN A 127 -11.02 37.18 2.41
CA GLN A 127 -9.72 37.59 1.91
C GLN A 127 -8.99 38.38 3.00
N MET A 128 -7.72 38.06 3.22
CA MET A 128 -6.86 38.69 4.22
C MET A 128 -5.79 39.52 3.51
N VAL A 129 -5.76 40.83 3.78
CA VAL A 129 -4.78 41.80 3.27
C VAL A 129 -3.93 42.36 4.41
N GLY A 130 -2.78 42.99 4.10
CA GLY A 130 -1.95 43.65 5.11
C GLY A 130 -0.77 42.83 5.65
N VAL A 131 -0.50 41.64 5.08
CA VAL A 131 0.63 40.78 5.49
C VAL A 131 1.98 41.45 5.24
N GLU A 132 2.11 42.26 4.18
CA GLU A 132 3.31 43.02 3.85
C GLU A 132 3.74 43.97 4.96
N ALA A 133 2.80 44.51 5.74
CA ALA A 133 3.08 45.44 6.82
C ALA A 133 3.84 44.79 7.98
N LEU A 134 3.76 43.46 8.13
CA LEU A 134 4.57 42.71 9.10
C LEU A 134 6.07 42.90 8.90
N THR A 135 6.51 43.23 7.68
CA THR A 135 7.93 43.48 7.37
C THR A 135 8.50 44.65 8.18
N ARG A 136 7.63 45.57 8.63
CA ARG A 136 8.00 46.73 9.46
C ARG A 136 7.79 46.49 10.96
N GLU A 137 7.25 45.34 11.33
CA GLU A 137 6.97 44.98 12.71
C GLU A 137 8.16 44.25 13.36
N PRO A 138 8.26 44.26 14.70
CA PRO A 138 9.29 43.50 15.42
C PRO A 138 9.27 42.00 15.09
N VAL A 139 10.43 41.36 15.16
CA VAL A 139 10.61 39.93 14.84
C VAL A 139 9.66 39.01 15.62
N HIS A 140 9.30 39.36 16.86
CA HIS A 140 8.38 38.55 17.66
C HIS A 140 6.94 38.58 17.11
N ILE A 141 6.49 39.70 16.51
CA ILE A 141 5.19 39.81 15.83
C ILE A 141 5.21 39.02 14.51
N GLN A 142 6.31 39.12 13.75
CA GLN A 142 6.51 38.34 12.53
C GLN A 142 6.47 36.82 12.82
N ARG A 143 7.10 36.37 13.92
CA ARG A 143 7.03 34.98 14.38
C ARG A 143 5.61 34.59 14.82
N ALA A 144 4.92 35.46 15.56
CA ALA A 144 3.55 35.20 16.00
C ALA A 144 2.60 34.95 14.82
N PHE A 145 2.79 35.63 13.68
CA PHE A 145 2.04 35.38 12.45
C PHE A 145 2.27 33.96 11.91
N LEU A 146 3.55 33.55 11.76
CA LEU A 146 3.92 32.21 11.29
C LEU A 146 3.42 31.12 12.25
N ASP A 147 3.55 31.35 13.57
CA ASP A 147 3.02 30.45 14.60
C ASP A 147 1.50 30.34 14.52
N SER A 148 0.80 31.41 14.13
CA SER A 148 -0.65 31.37 13.88
C SER A 148 -1.00 30.48 12.70
N LEU A 149 -0.24 30.54 11.60
CA LEU A 149 -0.44 29.66 10.45
C LEU A 149 -0.10 28.19 10.80
N GLN A 150 0.90 27.95 11.64
CA GLN A 150 1.22 26.60 12.13
C GLN A 150 0.08 26.05 13.00
N ARG A 151 -0.49 26.88 13.89
CA ARG A 151 -1.66 26.51 14.69
C ARG A 151 -2.89 26.26 13.81
N PHE A 152 -3.09 27.09 12.78
CA PHE A 152 -4.13 26.91 11.77
C PHE A 152 -4.02 25.51 11.14
N ALA A 153 -2.84 25.09 10.71
CA ALA A 153 -2.63 23.76 10.09
C ALA A 153 -2.93 22.59 11.05
N LYS A 154 -2.70 22.77 12.36
CA LYS A 154 -2.96 21.75 13.39
C LYS A 154 -4.45 21.63 13.76
N GLN A 155 -5.23 22.70 13.64
CA GLN A 155 -6.67 22.71 13.95
C GLN A 155 -7.48 22.19 12.74
N ARG A 156 -7.32 20.89 12.49
CA ARG A 156 -7.56 20.15 11.24
C ARG A 156 -9.03 20.00 10.78
N SER A 157 -10.03 20.40 11.58
CA SER A 157 -11.44 19.98 11.40
C SER A 157 -12.52 21.05 11.59
N ALA A 158 -12.20 22.30 11.94
CA ALA A 158 -13.20 23.30 12.36
C ALA A 158 -13.45 24.45 11.36
N ALA A 159 -12.65 24.59 10.30
CA ALA A 159 -12.73 25.70 9.37
C ALA A 159 -13.68 25.40 8.19
N GLU A 160 -14.96 25.76 8.31
CA GLU A 160 -15.93 25.73 7.21
C GLU A 160 -15.90 27.04 6.41
N PHE A 161 -14.73 27.43 5.90
CA PHE A 161 -14.58 28.67 5.12
C PHE A 161 -13.54 28.54 4.01
N ASN A 162 -13.57 29.48 3.07
CA ASN A 162 -12.55 29.69 2.06
C ASN A 162 -11.71 30.92 2.43
N LEU A 163 -10.40 30.89 2.17
CA LEU A 163 -9.48 31.97 2.49
C LEU A 163 -8.61 32.34 1.28
N VAL A 164 -8.58 33.61 0.92
CA VAL A 164 -7.58 34.21 0.03
C VAL A 164 -6.57 34.99 0.88
N LEU A 165 -5.34 34.50 1.00
CA LEU A 165 -4.29 35.16 1.74
C LEU A 165 -3.40 35.96 0.78
N TRP A 166 -3.47 37.29 0.84
CA TRP A 166 -2.63 38.18 0.05
C TRP A 166 -1.28 38.38 0.73
N VAL A 167 -0.19 38.04 0.05
CA VAL A 167 1.18 38.11 0.58
C VAL A 167 2.14 38.72 -0.43
N SER A 168 3.26 39.28 0.05
CA SER A 168 4.41 39.60 -0.81
C SER A 168 5.28 38.36 -1.04
N ARG A 169 6.13 38.38 -2.07
CA ARG A 169 7.05 37.26 -2.41
C ARG A 169 7.96 36.87 -1.24
N PRO A 170 8.56 37.81 -0.47
CA PRO A 170 9.31 37.44 0.74
C PRO A 170 8.48 36.64 1.75
N TRP A 171 7.24 37.07 2.02
CA TRP A 171 6.34 36.37 2.95
C TRP A 171 5.88 35.03 2.41
N CYS A 172 5.63 34.91 1.10
CA CYS A 172 5.34 33.64 0.46
C CYS A 172 6.47 32.61 0.70
N ARG A 173 7.73 33.01 0.50
CA ARG A 173 8.90 32.16 0.78
C ARG A 173 9.02 31.83 2.27
N SER A 174 8.82 32.81 3.15
CA SER A 174 8.86 32.59 4.61
C SER A 174 7.79 31.60 5.06
N ILE A 175 6.57 31.68 4.54
CA ILE A 175 5.50 30.72 4.86
C ILE A 175 5.87 29.32 4.34
N GLN A 176 6.34 29.23 3.09
CA GLN A 176 6.75 27.95 2.49
C GLN A 176 7.86 27.25 3.28
N GLN A 177 8.84 28.02 3.79
CA GLN A 177 9.99 27.47 4.51
C GLN A 177 9.71 27.23 6.00
N SER A 178 9.00 28.14 6.67
CA SER A 178 8.82 28.10 8.13
C SER A 178 7.55 27.38 8.56
N VAL A 179 6.54 27.25 7.68
CA VAL A 179 5.24 26.64 8.01
C VAL A 179 4.82 25.64 6.91
N PRO A 180 5.64 24.59 6.66
CA PRO A 180 5.43 23.67 5.52
C PRO A 180 4.11 22.90 5.60
N GLU A 181 3.58 22.66 6.81
CA GLU A 181 2.27 22.02 6.99
C GLU A 181 1.14 22.88 6.44
N PHE A 182 1.10 24.17 6.80
CA PHE A 182 0.12 25.12 6.24
C PHE A 182 0.30 25.27 4.73
N TRP A 183 1.55 25.40 4.27
CA TRP A 183 1.85 25.55 2.85
C TRP A 183 1.30 24.39 2.02
N ARG A 184 1.40 23.14 2.49
CA ARG A 184 0.88 21.97 1.75
C ARG A 184 -0.64 22.02 1.51
N TRP A 185 -1.38 22.84 2.26
CA TRP A 185 -2.85 22.93 2.19
C TRP A 185 -3.36 23.98 1.22
N HIS A 186 -2.49 24.82 0.62
CA HIS A 186 -2.97 25.74 -0.39
C HIS A 186 -3.54 24.97 -1.59
N THR A 187 -4.74 25.37 -2.02
CA THR A 187 -5.43 24.76 -3.17
C THR A 187 -5.25 25.58 -4.44
N GLY A 188 -4.63 26.76 -4.35
CA GLY A 188 -4.18 27.55 -5.50
C GLY A 188 -3.15 28.61 -5.13
N LEU A 189 -2.23 28.89 -6.05
CA LEU A 189 -1.21 29.95 -5.96
C LEU A 189 -1.39 30.88 -7.17
N PHE A 190 -1.54 32.17 -6.92
CA PHE A 190 -1.81 33.18 -7.94
C PHE A 190 -0.78 34.29 -7.83
N GLU A 191 0.16 34.33 -8.77
CA GLU A 191 1.27 35.30 -8.76
C GLU A 191 0.99 36.47 -9.69
N PHE A 192 1.02 37.68 -9.14
CA PHE A 192 0.86 38.93 -9.85
C PHE A 192 2.23 39.59 -10.07
N GLU A 193 2.38 40.23 -11.22
CA GLU A 193 3.52 41.07 -11.58
C GLU A 193 3.30 42.49 -11.06
N GLY A 194 4.29 43.05 -10.38
CA GLY A 194 4.27 44.43 -9.91
C GLY A 194 5.60 44.80 -9.28
N ASP A 195 5.92 46.08 -9.28
CA ASP A 195 7.13 46.60 -8.65
C ASP A 195 6.93 46.67 -7.13
N PRO A 196 7.91 46.26 -6.31
CA PRO A 196 7.79 46.34 -4.86
C PRO A 196 7.71 47.80 -4.40
N ALA A 197 6.77 48.12 -3.52
CA ALA A 197 6.61 49.48 -3.00
C ALA A 197 7.89 49.98 -2.28
N PRO A 198 8.35 51.24 -2.53
CA PRO A 198 9.55 51.77 -1.89
C PRO A 198 9.37 51.94 -0.37
N MET A 199 10.39 51.55 0.38
CA MET A 199 10.44 51.66 1.85
C MET A 199 10.64 53.14 2.26
N GLY A 200 9.55 53.89 2.42
CA GLY A 200 9.60 55.31 2.82
C GLY A 200 10.03 55.53 4.29
N GLU A 201 10.95 56.48 4.49
CA GLU A 201 11.54 56.88 5.78
C GLU A 201 10.54 57.51 6.76
N ARG A 202 10.65 57.15 8.04
CA ARG A 202 9.91 57.77 9.14
C ARG A 202 10.69 59.00 9.64
N LYS A 203 10.19 60.21 9.35
CA LYS A 203 10.74 61.48 9.89
C LYS A 203 10.82 61.43 11.41
N GLY A 204 12.01 61.67 11.95
CA GLY A 204 12.32 61.62 13.38
C GLY A 204 11.78 62.80 14.18
N ARG A 205 11.54 62.53 15.47
CA ARG A 205 11.82 63.45 16.58
C ARG A 205 12.61 62.65 17.61
N GLY A 206 13.85 63.10 17.85
CA GLY A 206 14.83 62.38 18.64
C GLY A 206 14.60 62.43 20.15
N ARG A 207 15.32 61.55 20.84
CA ARG A 207 16.45 61.90 21.70
C ARG A 207 17.31 60.66 21.89
N ASP A 208 18.62 60.93 21.96
CA ASP A 208 19.72 60.13 22.49
C ASP A 208 19.31 59.26 23.70
N GLU A 209 19.92 58.12 24.01
CA GLU A 209 21.36 57.84 24.06
C GLU A 209 21.59 56.31 24.24
N ASP A 210 22.85 55.89 24.18
CA ASP A 210 23.44 54.65 24.70
C ASP A 210 23.52 53.35 23.85
N LEU A 211 24.74 53.22 23.31
CA LEU A 211 25.45 52.01 22.89
C LEU A 211 25.40 50.89 23.96
N HIS A 212 25.32 49.63 23.52
CA HIS A 212 26.53 48.78 23.41
C HIS A 212 26.25 47.36 22.88
N LYS A 213 27.20 46.93 22.05
CA LYS A 213 27.38 45.62 21.40
C LYS A 213 27.45 44.46 22.40
N ILE A 214 26.87 43.30 22.05
CA ILE A 214 27.38 42.00 22.49
C ILE A 214 27.54 41.05 21.31
N LYS A 215 28.76 40.53 21.19
CA LYS A 215 29.26 39.57 20.22
C LYS A 215 29.35 38.21 20.92
N VAL A 216 28.58 37.25 20.42
CA VAL A 216 28.97 35.88 20.02
C VAL A 216 30.13 35.16 20.76
N GLN A 217 29.76 33.99 21.32
CA GLN A 217 30.43 32.68 21.31
C GLN A 217 31.30 32.17 22.48
N SER A 218 30.84 30.98 22.93
CA SER A 218 31.55 29.68 22.92
C SER A 218 32.05 29.08 24.24
N SER A 219 31.85 27.77 24.26
CA SER A 219 32.05 26.72 25.26
C SER A 219 33.51 26.34 25.54
N LYS A 220 33.80 25.80 26.75
CA LYS A 220 34.25 24.39 27.01
C LYS A 220 34.82 24.14 28.42
N SER A 221 34.67 22.88 28.87
CA SER A 221 35.45 22.11 29.90
C SER A 221 35.32 22.56 31.37
N SER A 222 35.54 21.78 32.45
CA SER A 222 35.64 20.35 32.79
C SER A 222 35.74 20.27 34.34
N THR A 223 35.15 19.23 34.97
CA THR A 223 35.26 18.60 36.33
C THR A 223 36.42 18.91 37.31
N PRO A 224 36.44 18.44 38.62
CA PRO A 224 35.42 17.84 39.55
C PRO A 224 35.53 18.40 41.03
N PRO A 225 34.96 17.82 42.13
CA PRO A 225 35.45 16.61 42.87
C PRO A 225 34.40 15.74 43.64
N SER A 226 34.83 14.63 44.28
CA SER A 226 34.10 13.69 45.20
C SER A 226 34.42 14.01 46.71
N PRO A 227 34.02 13.27 47.82
CA PRO A 227 33.48 11.88 47.93
C PRO A 227 32.54 11.44 49.14
N ILE A 228 32.23 10.11 49.20
CA ILE A 228 31.86 9.11 50.28
C ILE A 228 30.44 9.07 50.96
N PRO A 229 29.96 7.96 51.65
CA PRO A 229 29.99 6.46 51.50
C PRO A 229 28.64 5.67 51.67
N ALA A 230 28.68 4.34 51.42
CA ALA A 230 28.18 3.19 52.25
C ALA A 230 27.18 2.18 51.61
N ALA A 231 27.40 0.88 51.89
CA ALA A 231 26.67 -0.34 51.44
C ALA A 231 26.32 -1.24 52.66
N PRO A 232 25.83 -2.49 52.55
CA PRO A 232 24.63 -3.07 51.89
C PRO A 232 23.80 -3.99 52.84
N LEU A 233 22.68 -4.59 52.38
CA LEU A 233 22.04 -5.76 53.01
C LEU A 233 21.55 -6.79 51.96
N ALA A 234 21.80 -8.07 52.21
CA ALA A 234 21.46 -9.24 51.38
C ALA A 234 20.17 -9.94 51.84
N PRO A 235 19.54 -10.79 50.99
CA PRO A 235 18.63 -11.82 51.47
C PRO A 235 19.14 -13.26 51.25
N THR A 236 18.56 -14.15 52.03
CA THR A 236 18.84 -15.57 52.35
C THR A 236 18.59 -16.58 51.22
N PRO A 237 19.19 -17.79 51.28
CA PRO A 237 19.07 -18.81 50.23
C PRO A 237 17.92 -19.80 50.45
N THR A 238 17.22 -20.14 49.36
CA THR A 238 16.34 -21.31 49.20
C THR A 238 17.14 -22.57 48.80
N PRO A 239 16.66 -23.79 49.11
CA PRO A 239 17.40 -25.04 48.90
C PRO A 239 17.45 -25.44 47.41
N ARG A 240 18.65 -25.75 46.89
CA ARG A 240 18.88 -26.20 45.50
C ARG A 240 18.69 -27.71 45.35
N LEU A 241 17.98 -28.12 44.29
CA LEU A 241 18.09 -29.45 43.69
C LEU A 241 19.53 -29.70 43.21
N LYS A 242 19.97 -30.97 43.27
CA LYS A 242 21.31 -31.41 42.87
C LYS A 242 21.63 -30.94 41.45
N SER A 243 22.83 -30.39 41.28
CA SER A 243 23.34 -29.90 39.99
C SER A 243 23.43 -31.04 38.96
N PRO A 244 22.91 -30.86 37.74
CA PRO A 244 23.02 -31.85 36.66
C PRO A 244 24.46 -31.97 36.14
N PRO A 245 24.82 -33.09 35.47
CA PRO A 245 26.12 -33.27 34.84
C PRO A 245 26.37 -32.21 33.75
N ASP A 246 27.65 -31.97 33.44
CA ASP A 246 28.12 -30.92 32.52
C ASP A 246 27.52 -31.11 31.11
N ARG A 247 26.50 -30.32 30.76
CA ARG A 247 25.80 -30.36 29.47
C ARG A 247 26.57 -29.59 28.42
N SER A 248 26.52 -30.04 27.16
CA SER A 248 26.92 -29.15 26.07
C SER A 248 25.95 -27.96 26.00
N ARG A 249 26.44 -26.77 25.60
CA ARG A 249 25.60 -25.57 25.46
C ARG A 249 24.34 -25.81 24.62
N SER A 250 24.45 -26.61 23.56
CA SER A 250 23.31 -26.97 22.70
C SER A 250 22.26 -27.82 23.38
N GLU A 251 22.65 -28.71 24.29
CA GLU A 251 21.70 -29.56 25.04
C GLU A 251 21.01 -28.76 26.13
N SER A 252 21.72 -27.82 26.76
CA SER A 252 21.10 -26.88 27.70
C SER A 252 20.05 -26.01 27.01
N GLU A 253 20.38 -25.44 25.84
CA GLU A 253 19.44 -24.64 25.05
C GLU A 253 18.19 -25.47 24.65
N LEU A 254 18.37 -26.73 24.26
CA LEU A 254 17.24 -27.61 23.94
C LEU A 254 16.38 -27.92 25.17
N ALA A 255 17.00 -28.18 26.33
CA ALA A 255 16.30 -28.42 27.59
C ALA A 255 15.38 -27.26 27.94
N ASP A 256 15.91 -26.03 27.87
CA ASP A 256 15.18 -24.81 28.22
C ASP A 256 14.00 -24.59 27.27
N LEU A 257 14.17 -24.86 25.98
CA LEU A 257 13.11 -24.75 24.98
C LEU A 257 11.98 -25.77 25.21
N VAL A 258 12.33 -27.03 25.51
CA VAL A 258 11.36 -28.08 25.82
C VAL A 258 10.59 -27.74 27.09
N LEU A 259 11.29 -27.34 28.16
CA LEU A 259 10.65 -26.90 29.40
C LEU A 259 9.68 -25.75 29.15
N ALA A 260 10.11 -24.71 28.43
CA ALA A 260 9.26 -23.57 28.11
C ALA A 260 8.01 -23.96 27.31
N SER A 261 8.12 -24.89 26.35
CA SER A 261 6.96 -25.34 25.57
C SER A 261 5.97 -26.15 26.40
N VAL A 262 6.45 -26.99 27.32
CA VAL A 262 5.60 -27.74 28.26
C VAL A 262 4.90 -26.80 29.23
N MET A 263 5.59 -25.78 29.73
CA MET A 263 4.98 -24.77 30.60
C MET A 263 3.86 -24.01 29.89
N GLN A 264 4.07 -23.60 28.63
CA GLN A 264 3.02 -22.96 27.84
C GLN A 264 1.80 -23.87 27.63
N ALA A 265 2.01 -25.16 27.37
CA ALA A 265 0.92 -26.13 27.24
C ALA A 265 0.15 -26.30 28.57
N ALA A 266 0.86 -26.36 29.70
CA ALA A 266 0.26 -26.45 31.03
C ALA A 266 -0.59 -25.21 31.37
N GLU A 267 -0.09 -24.01 31.05
CA GLU A 267 -0.82 -22.75 31.22
C GLU A 267 -2.09 -22.71 30.37
N ALA A 268 -2.02 -23.14 29.10
CA ALA A 268 -3.18 -23.23 28.21
C ALA A 268 -4.22 -24.25 28.71
N GLY A 269 -3.78 -25.33 29.36
CA GLY A 269 -4.62 -26.34 30.00
C GLY A 269 -5.12 -25.97 31.40
N GLY A 270 -4.83 -24.76 31.91
CA GLY A 270 -5.29 -24.28 33.23
C GLY A 270 -4.52 -24.83 34.44
N THR A 271 -3.35 -25.44 34.24
CA THR A 271 -2.53 -26.01 35.32
C THR A 271 -1.39 -25.05 35.69
N GLN A 272 -1.40 -24.53 36.93
CA GLN A 272 -0.51 -23.42 37.34
C GLN A 272 0.80 -23.85 38.04
N THR A 273 1.02 -25.13 38.34
CA THR A 273 2.22 -25.60 39.07
C THR A 273 2.74 -26.96 38.57
N LEU A 274 4.08 -27.06 38.44
CA LEU A 274 4.80 -28.29 38.04
C LEU A 274 4.56 -29.48 38.98
N ASP A 275 4.28 -29.22 40.26
CA ASP A 275 4.15 -30.24 41.31
C ASP A 275 2.87 -31.10 41.21
N ASN A 276 1.90 -30.72 40.37
CA ASN A 276 0.61 -31.42 40.21
C ASN A 276 0.36 -31.93 38.77
N LEU A 277 1.38 -32.01 37.92
CA LEU A 277 1.21 -32.47 36.55
C LEU A 277 1.05 -34.00 36.53
N ASP A 278 -0.08 -34.49 36.01
CA ASP A 278 -0.19 -35.90 35.65
C ASP A 278 0.69 -36.14 34.43
N LEU A 279 1.93 -36.58 34.67
CA LEU A 279 2.90 -36.87 33.62
C LEU A 279 2.39 -37.92 32.62
N ASN A 280 1.34 -38.69 32.94
CA ASN A 280 0.73 -39.63 32.00
C ASN A 280 -0.16 -38.95 30.95
N HIS A 281 -0.45 -37.65 31.08
CA HIS A 281 -1.16 -36.90 30.05
C HIS A 281 -0.29 -36.74 28.79
N PRO A 282 -0.88 -36.85 27.57
CA PRO A 282 -0.14 -36.70 26.32
C PRO A 282 0.64 -35.38 26.17
N ASP A 283 0.14 -34.29 26.76
CA ASP A 283 0.79 -32.97 26.70
C ASP A 283 2.13 -32.90 27.44
N PHE A 284 2.42 -33.85 28.33
CA PHE A 284 3.69 -33.95 29.07
C PHE A 284 4.64 -34.99 28.49
N GLU A 285 4.32 -35.60 27.35
CA GLU A 285 5.22 -36.51 26.63
C GLU A 285 6.61 -35.88 26.37
N PRO A 286 6.76 -34.59 25.98
CA PRO A 286 8.08 -34.00 25.80
C PRO A 286 8.91 -33.99 27.08
N MET A 287 8.27 -33.80 28.24
CA MET A 287 8.94 -33.84 29.53
C MET A 287 9.41 -35.25 29.87
N ARG A 288 8.59 -36.28 29.60
CA ARG A 288 8.98 -37.69 29.79
C ARG A 288 10.15 -38.08 28.87
N LEU A 289 10.08 -37.71 27.59
CA LEU A 289 11.17 -37.93 26.64
C LEU A 289 12.45 -37.21 27.08
N TRP A 290 12.32 -36.02 27.63
CA TRP A 290 13.47 -35.28 28.17
C TRP A 290 14.06 -35.94 29.43
N GLN A 291 13.23 -36.38 30.38
CA GLN A 291 13.69 -37.14 31.55
C GLN A 291 14.41 -38.43 31.14
N HIS A 292 13.90 -39.13 30.14
CA HIS A 292 14.56 -40.31 29.59
C HIS A 292 15.94 -39.98 28.99
N LEU A 293 16.08 -38.86 28.27
CA LEU A 293 17.39 -38.38 27.79
C LEU A 293 18.37 -38.10 28.93
N GLU A 294 17.90 -37.50 30.02
CA GLU A 294 18.73 -37.26 31.21
C GLU A 294 19.20 -38.57 31.86
N GLU A 295 18.31 -39.57 31.96
CA GLU A 295 18.66 -40.90 32.47
C GLU A 295 19.71 -41.60 31.60
N LEU A 296 19.59 -41.52 30.27
CA LEU A 296 20.58 -42.09 29.35
C LEU A 296 21.96 -41.45 29.53
N GLN A 297 21.99 -40.13 29.72
CA GLN A 297 23.23 -39.37 29.98
C GLN A 297 23.87 -39.78 31.31
N LEU A 298 23.07 -39.87 32.38
CA LEU A 298 23.50 -40.28 33.72
C LEU A 298 24.08 -41.71 33.71
N ASN A 299 23.44 -42.60 32.96
CA ASN A 299 23.83 -44.01 32.86
C ASN A 299 24.91 -44.28 31.80
N GLN A 300 25.42 -43.24 31.12
CA GLN A 300 26.41 -43.36 30.04
C GLN A 300 25.99 -44.37 28.96
N ALA A 301 24.72 -44.31 28.56
CA ALA A 301 24.15 -45.20 27.56
C ALA A 301 24.90 -45.11 26.20
N PRO A 302 24.80 -46.15 25.34
CA PRO A 302 25.45 -46.10 24.03
C PRO A 302 24.90 -44.97 23.14
N ALA A 303 25.72 -44.50 22.19
CA ALA A 303 25.35 -43.42 21.26
C ALA A 303 24.04 -43.71 20.50
N ALA A 304 23.81 -44.97 20.11
CA ALA A 304 22.57 -45.37 19.45
C ALA A 304 21.31 -45.14 20.29
N ALA A 305 21.39 -45.28 21.62
CA ALA A 305 20.27 -45.01 22.52
C ALA A 305 19.99 -43.51 22.60
N HIS A 306 21.03 -42.68 22.67
CA HIS A 306 20.90 -41.22 22.62
C HIS A 306 20.30 -40.77 21.28
N ALA A 307 20.78 -41.29 20.15
CA ALA A 307 20.22 -40.99 18.83
C ALA A 307 18.73 -41.35 18.74
N ALA A 308 18.33 -42.51 19.27
CA ALA A 308 16.93 -42.94 19.28
C ALA A 308 16.05 -42.04 20.15
N ALA A 309 16.50 -41.67 21.35
CA ALA A 309 15.74 -40.81 22.25
C ALA A 309 15.60 -39.37 21.71
N TYR A 310 16.66 -38.78 21.16
CA TYR A 310 16.56 -37.47 20.49
C TYR A 310 15.65 -37.53 19.25
N ARG A 311 15.65 -38.65 18.53
CA ARG A 311 14.75 -38.86 17.39
C ARG A 311 13.30 -38.90 17.83
N GLN A 312 12.97 -39.61 18.91
CA GLN A 312 11.60 -39.62 19.46
C GLN A 312 11.13 -38.22 19.86
N LEU A 313 11.99 -37.44 20.52
CA LEU A 313 11.69 -36.05 20.84
C LEU A 313 11.46 -35.20 19.58
N GLY A 314 12.34 -35.31 18.59
CA GLY A 314 12.20 -34.61 17.31
C GLY A 314 10.94 -35.00 16.56
N ASP A 315 10.66 -36.30 16.43
CA ASP A 315 9.48 -36.83 15.76
C ASP A 315 8.18 -36.33 16.43
N TRP A 316 8.14 -36.25 17.76
CA TRP A 316 6.97 -35.71 18.47
C TRP A 316 6.66 -34.25 18.07
N TYR A 317 7.68 -33.38 18.04
CA TYR A 317 7.47 -31.99 17.62
C TYR A 317 7.22 -31.86 16.12
N ARG A 318 7.88 -32.69 15.29
CA ARG A 318 7.60 -32.74 13.85
C ARG A 318 6.14 -33.06 13.58
N ASP A 319 5.58 -34.06 14.28
CA ASP A 319 4.20 -34.47 14.09
C ASP A 319 3.22 -33.34 14.50
N ARG A 320 3.53 -32.53 15.53
CA ARG A 320 2.75 -31.31 15.85
C ARG A 320 2.87 -30.23 14.78
N VAL A 321 4.06 -30.03 14.23
CA VAL A 321 4.29 -29.10 13.12
C VAL A 321 3.46 -29.53 11.90
N GLU A 322 3.40 -30.82 11.59
CA GLU A 322 2.57 -31.39 10.51
C GLU A 322 1.06 -31.24 10.79
N GLN A 323 0.65 -31.26 12.06
CA GLN A 323 -0.73 -30.98 12.49
C GLN A 323 -1.10 -29.48 12.49
N GLY A 324 -0.19 -28.61 12.04
CA GLY A 324 -0.43 -27.17 11.86
C GLY A 324 0.17 -26.28 12.96
N GLU A 325 0.84 -26.85 13.95
CA GLU A 325 1.49 -26.10 15.03
C GLU A 325 2.94 -25.73 14.69
N ALA A 326 3.15 -25.16 13.52
CA ALA A 326 4.45 -24.74 13.00
C ALA A 326 4.99 -23.45 13.65
N SER A 327 4.93 -23.36 14.98
CA SER A 327 5.46 -22.21 15.73
C SER A 327 6.99 -22.16 15.60
N GLN A 328 7.55 -20.95 15.68
CA GLN A 328 9.02 -20.77 15.69
C GLN A 328 9.69 -21.62 16.78
N GLN A 329 9.04 -21.79 17.94
CA GLN A 329 9.53 -22.61 19.03
C GLN A 329 9.53 -24.10 18.66
N ASN A 330 8.42 -24.64 18.16
CA ASN A 330 8.32 -26.05 17.76
C ASN A 330 9.31 -26.40 16.65
N LEU A 331 9.44 -25.54 15.64
CA LEU A 331 10.43 -25.70 14.57
C LEU A 331 11.85 -25.73 15.14
N THR A 332 12.17 -24.81 16.06
CA THR A 332 13.50 -24.74 16.66
C THR A 332 13.80 -25.98 17.49
N ILE A 333 12.87 -26.43 18.35
CA ILE A 333 13.04 -27.64 19.16
C ILE A 333 13.31 -28.86 18.26
N THR A 334 12.50 -29.03 17.22
CA THR A 334 12.63 -30.14 16.27
C THR A 334 14.01 -30.13 15.59
N ILE A 335 14.44 -28.97 15.09
CA ILE A 335 15.77 -28.82 14.45
C ILE A 335 16.88 -29.22 15.43
N ARG A 336 16.83 -28.71 16.66
CA ARG A 336 17.86 -28.99 17.67
C ARG A 336 17.90 -30.46 18.07
N ALA A 337 16.73 -31.10 18.19
CA ALA A 337 16.65 -32.54 18.47
C ALA A 337 17.28 -33.35 17.33
N TYR A 338 16.94 -33.08 16.07
CA TYR A 338 17.54 -33.74 14.91
C TYR A 338 19.02 -33.42 14.72
N GLU A 339 19.49 -32.22 15.07
CA GLU A 339 20.92 -31.91 15.13
C GLU A 339 21.65 -32.80 16.15
N GLN A 340 21.03 -33.15 17.29
CA GLN A 340 21.60 -34.15 18.21
C GLN A 340 21.55 -35.55 17.62
N VAL A 341 20.46 -35.95 16.95
CA VAL A 341 20.40 -37.25 16.25
C VAL A 341 21.61 -37.40 15.32
N LEU A 342 21.87 -36.40 14.47
CA LEU A 342 23.01 -36.42 13.54
C LEU A 342 24.38 -36.49 14.22
N ARG A 343 24.52 -36.00 15.45
CA ARG A 343 25.77 -36.11 16.23
C ARG A 343 26.04 -37.51 16.77
N PHE A 344 24.98 -38.22 17.15
CA PHE A 344 25.09 -39.56 17.73
C PHE A 344 25.03 -40.69 16.69
N LEU A 345 24.53 -40.41 15.48
CA LEU A 345 24.55 -41.37 14.39
C LEU A 345 25.98 -41.62 13.86
N GLU A 346 26.28 -42.88 13.56
CA GLU A 346 27.51 -43.25 12.85
C GLU A 346 27.53 -42.64 11.43
N ALA A 347 28.73 -42.28 10.95
CA ALA A 347 28.91 -41.54 9.68
C ALA A 347 28.32 -42.20 8.42
N ASN A 348 28.10 -43.52 8.46
CA ASN A 348 27.54 -44.33 7.38
C ASN A 348 26.09 -44.79 7.64
N SER A 349 25.43 -44.24 8.67
CA SER A 349 24.04 -44.58 8.98
C SER A 349 23.12 -44.26 7.81
N SER A 350 22.26 -45.22 7.45
CA SER A 350 21.25 -45.06 6.41
C SER A 350 20.16 -44.04 6.75
N GLN A 351 20.07 -43.61 8.01
CA GLN A 351 19.12 -42.61 8.47
C GLN A 351 19.56 -41.16 8.20
N ILE A 352 20.86 -40.92 7.99
CA ILE A 352 21.41 -39.57 7.85
C ILE A 352 20.70 -38.75 6.76
N PRO A 353 20.46 -39.28 5.54
CA PRO A 353 19.79 -38.51 4.50
C PRO A 353 18.37 -38.07 4.87
N ASP A 354 17.61 -38.93 5.53
CA ASP A 354 16.22 -38.66 5.90
C ASP A 354 16.16 -37.58 7.01
N VAL A 355 17.02 -37.70 8.03
CA VAL A 355 17.14 -36.67 9.08
C VAL A 355 17.59 -35.33 8.52
N LEU A 356 18.56 -35.32 7.59
CA LEU A 356 19.02 -34.08 6.95
C LEU A 356 17.95 -33.45 6.06
N ASN A 357 17.15 -34.26 5.37
CA ASN A 357 15.99 -33.78 4.63
C ASN A 357 14.98 -33.08 5.57
N ASP A 358 14.69 -33.68 6.72
CA ASP A 358 13.76 -33.10 7.69
C ASP A 358 14.32 -31.81 8.29
N VAL A 359 15.61 -31.78 8.65
CA VAL A 359 16.29 -30.55 9.07
C VAL A 359 16.20 -29.47 7.99
N GLY A 360 16.37 -29.84 6.72
CA GLY A 360 16.20 -28.94 5.59
C GLY A 360 14.78 -28.36 5.51
N ASN A 361 13.76 -29.21 5.61
CA ASN A 361 12.35 -28.82 5.61
C ASN A 361 12.04 -27.84 6.75
N LEU A 362 12.53 -28.14 7.97
CA LEU A 362 12.29 -27.32 9.15
C LEU A 362 12.95 -25.94 9.02
N TYR A 363 14.19 -25.86 8.53
CA TYR A 363 14.84 -24.58 8.25
C TYR A 363 14.12 -23.81 7.14
N TRP A 364 13.63 -24.51 6.11
CA TRP A 364 12.83 -23.89 5.05
C TRP A 364 11.53 -23.29 5.60
N MET A 365 10.79 -24.02 6.43
CA MET A 365 9.60 -23.51 7.13
C MET A 365 9.93 -22.32 8.04
N LEU A 366 11.01 -22.41 8.82
CA LEU A 366 11.46 -21.34 9.72
C LEU A 366 11.78 -20.05 8.95
N SER A 367 12.31 -20.16 7.73
CA SER A 367 12.56 -19.00 6.87
C SER A 367 11.29 -18.23 6.48
N ARG A 368 10.16 -18.93 6.38
CA ARG A 368 8.84 -18.37 6.02
C ARG A 368 8.14 -17.75 7.22
N CYS A 369 8.53 -18.13 8.44
CA CYS A 369 8.06 -17.54 9.69
C CYS A 369 8.92 -16.35 10.16
N ALA A 370 10.07 -16.11 9.54
CA ALA A 370 11.02 -15.09 10.00
C ALA A 370 10.48 -13.66 9.78
N THR A 371 10.55 -12.83 10.82
CA THR A 371 10.11 -11.43 10.79
C THR A 371 11.09 -10.51 10.06
N ALA A 372 12.39 -10.83 10.08
CA ALA A 372 13.43 -10.07 9.39
C ALA A 372 13.93 -10.82 8.15
N ALA A 373 14.05 -10.10 7.03
CA ALA A 373 14.52 -10.67 5.76
C ALA A 373 15.92 -11.32 5.88
N SER A 374 16.82 -10.74 6.69
CA SER A 374 18.15 -11.32 6.94
C SER A 374 18.09 -12.68 7.62
N HIS A 375 17.17 -12.87 8.59
CA HIS A 375 16.98 -14.17 9.24
C HIS A 375 16.38 -15.19 8.27
N ALA A 376 15.42 -14.78 7.44
CA ALA A 376 14.85 -15.65 6.41
C ALA A 376 15.94 -16.19 5.46
N LEU A 377 16.86 -15.33 5.01
CA LEU A 377 17.98 -15.73 4.16
C LEU A 377 18.90 -16.76 4.84
N VAL A 378 19.30 -16.50 6.10
CA VAL A 378 20.15 -17.45 6.85
C VAL A 378 19.47 -18.81 7.01
N HIS A 379 18.15 -18.83 7.25
CA HIS A 379 17.41 -20.09 7.34
C HIS A 379 17.30 -20.82 5.99
N LEU A 380 17.08 -20.10 4.89
CA LEU A 380 17.12 -20.70 3.55
C LEU A 380 18.50 -21.29 3.22
N GLU A 381 19.58 -20.59 3.53
CA GLU A 381 20.95 -21.09 3.32
C GLU A 381 21.22 -22.38 4.11
N LYS A 382 20.73 -22.45 5.36
CA LYS A 382 20.82 -23.67 6.18
C LYS A 382 19.99 -24.81 5.58
N ALA A 383 18.79 -24.53 5.07
CA ALA A 383 17.95 -25.53 4.40
C ALA A 383 18.65 -26.09 3.16
N LEU A 384 19.15 -25.22 2.28
CA LEU A 384 19.89 -25.60 1.07
C LEU A 384 21.11 -26.46 1.41
N LYS A 385 21.89 -26.06 2.42
CA LYS A 385 23.05 -26.83 2.88
C LYS A 385 22.64 -28.22 3.39
N ALA A 386 21.58 -28.34 4.17
CA ALA A 386 21.08 -29.62 4.68
C ALA A 386 20.67 -30.56 3.53
N TYR A 387 19.91 -30.07 2.55
CA TYR A 387 19.53 -30.84 1.37
C TYR A 387 20.73 -31.27 0.52
N GLN A 388 21.69 -30.37 0.29
CA GLN A 388 22.91 -30.69 -0.46
C GLN A 388 23.73 -31.80 0.21
N ILE A 389 23.88 -31.76 1.54
CA ILE A 389 24.54 -32.83 2.30
C ILE A 389 23.73 -34.13 2.21
N ALA A 390 22.40 -34.05 2.33
CA ALA A 390 21.51 -35.21 2.21
C ALA A 390 21.64 -35.89 0.84
N LEU A 391 21.68 -35.11 -0.25
CA LEU A 391 21.91 -35.61 -1.61
C LEU A 391 23.28 -36.27 -1.75
N GLY A 392 24.34 -35.66 -1.19
CA GLY A 392 25.69 -36.25 -1.19
C GLY A 392 25.78 -37.58 -0.43
N LYS A 393 24.83 -37.86 0.46
CA LYS A 393 24.71 -39.11 1.23
C LYS A 393 23.65 -40.08 0.66
N THR A 394 22.95 -39.70 -0.41
CA THR A 394 21.90 -40.51 -1.02
C THR A 394 22.36 -41.04 -2.36
N ASN A 395 22.41 -42.36 -2.51
CA ASN A 395 22.63 -42.98 -3.82
C ASN A 395 21.29 -43.04 -4.59
N PRO A 396 21.16 -42.35 -5.73
CA PRO A 396 19.90 -42.31 -6.48
C PRO A 396 19.48 -43.66 -7.06
N GLN A 397 20.40 -44.60 -7.26
CA GLN A 397 20.08 -45.94 -7.80
C GLN A 397 19.49 -46.86 -6.74
N THR A 398 19.91 -46.73 -5.48
CA THR A 398 19.41 -47.57 -4.38
C THR A 398 18.29 -46.92 -3.58
N ARG A 399 18.20 -45.58 -3.59
CA ARG A 399 17.18 -44.79 -2.91
C ARG A 399 16.56 -43.72 -3.83
N PRO A 400 15.98 -44.10 -4.99
CA PRO A 400 15.46 -43.15 -5.98
C PRO A 400 14.36 -42.25 -5.42
N THR A 401 13.48 -42.79 -4.58
CA THR A 401 12.36 -42.04 -3.96
C THR A 401 12.84 -40.97 -2.99
N THR A 402 13.79 -41.30 -2.11
CA THR A 402 14.43 -40.34 -1.19
C THR A 402 15.19 -39.27 -1.97
N TYR A 403 15.96 -39.66 -2.99
CA TYR A 403 16.70 -38.72 -3.83
C TYR A 403 15.76 -37.71 -4.51
N ALA A 404 14.68 -38.21 -5.13
CA ALA A 404 13.69 -37.36 -5.78
C ALA A 404 12.98 -36.42 -4.80
N MET A 405 12.69 -36.88 -3.58
CA MET A 405 12.09 -36.05 -2.54
C MET A 405 13.02 -34.90 -2.13
N ILE A 406 14.29 -35.19 -1.84
CA ILE A 406 15.26 -34.15 -1.46
C ILE A 406 15.47 -33.16 -2.61
N GLN A 407 15.57 -33.63 -3.85
CA GLN A 407 15.68 -32.75 -5.02
C GLN A 407 14.47 -31.82 -5.18
N ASN A 408 13.25 -32.32 -4.96
CA ASN A 408 12.05 -31.49 -4.99
C ASN A 408 12.10 -30.42 -3.89
N ASN A 409 12.48 -30.78 -2.67
CA ASN A 409 12.55 -29.86 -1.54
C ASN A 409 13.66 -28.80 -1.75
N LEU A 410 14.79 -29.20 -2.32
CA LEU A 410 15.86 -28.31 -2.74
C LEU A 410 15.36 -27.29 -3.77
N GLY A 411 14.59 -27.73 -4.76
CA GLY A 411 13.97 -26.84 -5.75
C GLY A 411 13.02 -25.82 -5.13
N SER A 412 12.24 -26.23 -4.12
CA SER A 412 11.34 -25.32 -3.39
C SER A 412 12.11 -24.28 -2.58
N ALA A 413 13.20 -24.67 -1.91
CA ALA A 413 14.06 -23.74 -1.20
C ALA A 413 14.75 -22.73 -2.14
N TYR A 414 15.21 -23.17 -3.32
CA TYR A 414 15.74 -22.24 -4.33
C TYR A 414 14.67 -21.29 -4.89
N SER A 415 13.45 -21.78 -5.09
CA SER A 415 12.32 -20.95 -5.56
C SER A 415 11.98 -19.83 -4.55
N ASP A 416 12.00 -20.15 -3.25
CA ASP A 416 11.80 -19.14 -2.19
C ASP A 416 13.00 -18.20 -2.04
N LEU A 417 14.22 -18.68 -2.28
CA LEU A 417 15.41 -17.84 -2.29
C LEU A 417 15.40 -16.84 -3.44
N ALA A 418 14.90 -17.24 -4.62
CA ALA A 418 14.76 -16.37 -5.78
C ALA A 418 13.88 -15.14 -5.52
N GLN A 419 12.86 -15.26 -4.66
CA GLN A 419 12.02 -14.13 -4.26
C GLN A 419 12.76 -13.07 -3.43
N ARG A 420 13.95 -13.40 -2.92
CA ARG A 420 14.72 -12.57 -1.98
C ARG A 420 16.05 -12.10 -2.56
N GLN A 421 16.72 -12.93 -3.35
CA GLN A 421 17.98 -12.59 -3.99
C GLN A 421 18.19 -13.36 -5.28
N ASN A 422 18.91 -12.77 -6.24
CA ASN A 422 19.38 -13.42 -7.46
C ASN A 422 18.30 -14.27 -8.16
N PRO A 423 17.16 -13.67 -8.55
CA PRO A 423 15.96 -14.41 -8.93
C PRO A 423 16.19 -15.38 -10.08
N ALA A 424 16.79 -14.93 -11.19
CA ALA A 424 17.01 -15.76 -12.37
C ALA A 424 17.91 -16.98 -12.09
N GLU A 425 19.03 -16.76 -11.40
CA GLU A 425 20.00 -17.81 -11.07
C GLU A 425 19.40 -18.86 -10.13
N ASN A 426 18.70 -18.42 -9.07
CA ASN A 426 18.05 -19.33 -8.14
C ASN A 426 16.88 -20.08 -8.78
N LEU A 427 16.12 -19.47 -9.67
CA LEU A 427 15.06 -20.16 -10.43
C LEU A 427 15.64 -21.21 -11.38
N GLN A 428 16.78 -20.95 -12.00
CA GLN A 428 17.50 -21.96 -12.80
C GLN A 428 17.94 -23.15 -11.93
N GLN A 429 18.48 -22.89 -10.73
CA GLN A 429 18.81 -23.97 -9.78
C GLN A 429 17.56 -24.76 -9.35
N ALA A 430 16.44 -24.07 -9.12
CA ALA A 430 15.17 -24.72 -8.81
C ALA A 430 14.70 -25.63 -9.95
N ILE A 431 14.74 -25.14 -11.20
CA ILE A 431 14.40 -25.91 -12.40
C ILE A 431 15.25 -27.18 -12.50
N VAL A 432 16.58 -27.06 -12.34
CA VAL A 432 17.48 -28.22 -12.38
C VAL A 432 17.12 -29.24 -11.30
N ALA A 433 16.89 -28.79 -10.07
CA ALA A 433 16.53 -29.68 -8.96
C ALA A 433 15.18 -30.40 -9.21
N TYR A 434 14.15 -29.69 -9.68
CA TYR A 434 12.86 -30.29 -10.03
C TYR A 434 12.96 -31.27 -11.21
N GLN A 435 13.77 -30.97 -12.24
CA GLN A 435 14.02 -31.89 -13.35
C GLN A 435 14.71 -33.18 -12.87
N LEU A 436 15.72 -33.06 -12.01
CA LEU A 436 16.36 -34.21 -11.36
C LEU A 436 15.38 -35.00 -10.50
N SER A 437 14.46 -34.33 -9.80
CA SER A 437 13.39 -35.02 -9.07
C SER A 437 12.49 -35.84 -10.01
N LEU A 438 12.05 -35.26 -11.13
CA LEU A 438 11.21 -35.94 -12.11
C LEU A 438 11.90 -37.12 -12.79
N GLN A 439 13.22 -37.07 -12.99
CA GLN A 439 13.98 -38.20 -13.55
C GLN A 439 13.84 -39.48 -12.70
N TYR A 440 13.65 -39.34 -11.39
CA TYR A 440 13.53 -40.45 -10.45
C TYR A 440 12.10 -40.61 -9.89
N ARG A 441 11.12 -39.84 -10.40
CA ARG A 441 9.68 -40.03 -10.10
C ARG A 441 9.00 -40.69 -11.29
N GLN A 442 8.39 -41.84 -11.05
CA GLN A 442 7.56 -42.54 -12.02
C GLN A 442 6.08 -42.27 -11.71
N VAL A 443 5.30 -42.01 -12.75
CA VAL A 443 3.85 -41.73 -12.63
C VAL A 443 3.14 -42.91 -11.98
N GLU A 444 3.58 -44.13 -12.30
CA GLU A 444 3.01 -45.40 -11.84
C GLU A 444 3.23 -45.65 -10.34
N VAL A 445 4.24 -45.00 -9.74
CA VAL A 445 4.58 -45.17 -8.32
C VAL A 445 3.83 -44.17 -7.45
N ASP A 446 3.82 -42.89 -7.86
CA ASP A 446 3.16 -41.83 -7.11
C ASP A 446 2.79 -40.66 -8.05
N ALA A 447 1.63 -40.80 -8.70
CA ALA A 447 1.12 -39.82 -9.66
C ALA A 447 0.93 -38.43 -9.03
N ALA A 448 0.47 -38.36 -7.77
CA ALA A 448 0.25 -37.11 -7.07
C ALA A 448 1.57 -36.35 -6.85
N ARG A 449 2.60 -37.04 -6.37
CA ARG A 449 3.95 -36.46 -6.22
C ARG A 449 4.56 -36.07 -7.56
N TYR A 450 4.39 -36.88 -8.61
CA TYR A 450 4.85 -36.54 -9.95
C TYR A 450 4.19 -35.23 -10.44
N ALA A 451 2.86 -35.13 -10.32
CA ALA A 451 2.10 -33.95 -10.71
C ALA A 451 2.46 -32.70 -9.90
N ALA A 452 2.70 -32.84 -8.59
CA ALA A 452 3.16 -31.75 -7.75
C ALA A 452 4.53 -31.20 -8.19
N THR A 453 5.48 -32.08 -8.55
CA THR A 453 6.79 -31.65 -9.07
C THR A 453 6.66 -30.98 -10.44
N GLN A 454 5.80 -31.50 -11.32
CA GLN A 454 5.48 -30.85 -12.61
C GLN A 454 4.89 -29.44 -12.39
N ASN A 455 3.95 -29.29 -11.45
CA ASN A 455 3.39 -27.97 -11.09
C ASN A 455 4.47 -27.01 -10.56
N ASN A 456 5.36 -27.49 -9.71
CA ASN A 456 6.45 -26.67 -9.16
C ASN A 456 7.42 -26.23 -10.27
N LEU A 457 7.73 -27.13 -11.20
CA LEU A 457 8.56 -26.83 -12.36
C LEU A 457 7.90 -25.79 -13.27
N GLY A 458 6.61 -25.94 -13.56
CA GLY A 458 5.84 -24.94 -14.31
C GLY A 458 5.85 -23.57 -13.63
N THR A 459 5.74 -23.53 -12.30
CA THR A 459 5.81 -22.30 -11.51
C THR A 459 7.20 -21.67 -11.53
N ALA A 460 8.26 -22.47 -11.47
CA ALA A 460 9.63 -21.98 -11.59
C ALA A 460 9.89 -21.35 -12.97
N TYR A 461 9.39 -21.98 -14.05
CA TYR A 461 9.44 -21.41 -15.40
C TYR A 461 8.61 -20.14 -15.53
N TRP A 462 7.38 -20.11 -14.99
CA TRP A 462 6.54 -18.90 -15.01
C TRP A 462 7.19 -17.73 -14.26
N ASN A 463 7.83 -17.99 -13.12
CA ASN A 463 8.61 -16.99 -12.40
C ASN A 463 9.84 -16.55 -13.21
N LEU A 464 10.55 -17.48 -13.87
CA LEU A 464 11.74 -17.16 -14.66
C LEU A 464 11.41 -16.26 -15.86
N ALA A 465 10.22 -16.46 -16.44
CA ALA A 465 9.71 -15.62 -17.53
C ALA A 465 9.62 -14.13 -17.15
N GLN A 466 9.43 -13.80 -15.87
CA GLN A 466 9.40 -12.41 -15.41
C GLN A 466 10.79 -11.75 -15.42
N HIS A 467 11.86 -12.53 -15.62
CA HIS A 467 13.24 -12.07 -15.56
C HIS A 467 13.98 -12.23 -16.89
N GLN A 468 13.71 -13.29 -17.65
CA GLN A 468 14.36 -13.55 -18.95
C GLN A 468 13.55 -14.49 -19.82
N ASN A 469 13.76 -14.40 -21.14
CA ASN A 469 13.17 -15.26 -22.17
C ASN A 469 11.67 -15.55 -21.93
N PRO A 470 10.82 -14.51 -21.80
CA PRO A 470 9.46 -14.66 -21.29
C PRO A 470 8.62 -15.65 -22.11
N VAL A 471 8.67 -15.57 -23.44
CA VAL A 471 7.88 -16.43 -24.33
C VAL A 471 8.25 -17.91 -24.15
N GLU A 472 9.55 -18.24 -24.25
CA GLU A 472 10.05 -19.62 -24.11
C GLU A 472 9.71 -20.19 -22.74
N ASN A 473 9.98 -19.44 -21.67
CA ASN A 473 9.71 -19.89 -20.30
C ASN A 473 8.21 -20.03 -20.01
N LEU A 474 7.34 -19.17 -20.56
CA LEU A 474 5.88 -19.31 -20.44
C LEU A 474 5.36 -20.55 -21.18
N GLN A 475 5.92 -20.86 -22.36
CA GLN A 475 5.58 -22.09 -23.08
C GLN A 475 5.98 -23.34 -22.27
N GLN A 476 7.16 -23.33 -21.65
CA GLN A 476 7.56 -24.40 -20.72
C GLN A 476 6.60 -24.49 -19.53
N ALA A 477 6.25 -23.36 -18.91
CA ALA A 477 5.30 -23.34 -17.81
C ALA A 477 3.95 -24.00 -18.19
N ILE A 478 3.39 -23.63 -19.35
CA ILE A 478 2.16 -24.21 -19.89
C ILE A 478 2.31 -25.72 -20.11
N ALA A 479 3.44 -26.17 -20.66
CA ALA A 479 3.70 -27.59 -20.90
C ALA A 479 3.72 -28.40 -19.59
N PHE A 480 4.45 -27.92 -18.57
CA PHE A 480 4.53 -28.57 -17.26
C PHE A 480 3.21 -28.54 -16.50
N TYR A 481 2.47 -27.43 -16.51
CA TYR A 481 1.13 -27.38 -15.92
C TYR A 481 0.15 -28.32 -16.63
N SER A 482 0.19 -28.38 -17.96
CA SER A 482 -0.67 -29.29 -18.74
C SER A 482 -0.35 -30.75 -18.47
N ALA A 483 0.93 -31.10 -18.27
CA ALA A 483 1.35 -32.44 -17.90
C ALA A 483 0.90 -32.83 -16.48
N ALA A 484 1.01 -31.89 -15.53
CA ALA A 484 0.49 -32.08 -14.17
C ALA A 484 -1.03 -32.28 -14.16
N LEU A 485 -1.77 -31.49 -14.95
CA LEU A 485 -3.24 -31.53 -15.01
C LEU A 485 -3.78 -32.89 -15.44
N ARG A 486 -3.05 -33.61 -16.32
CA ARG A 486 -3.44 -34.96 -16.79
C ARG A 486 -3.42 -36.03 -15.69
N GLN A 487 -2.79 -35.76 -14.56
CA GLN A 487 -2.68 -36.70 -13.45
C GLN A 487 -3.82 -36.55 -12.43
N TYR A 488 -4.59 -35.46 -12.50
CA TYR A 488 -5.67 -35.18 -11.57
C TYR A 488 -7.03 -35.48 -12.22
N ASP A 489 -7.84 -36.25 -11.50
CA ASP A 489 -9.25 -36.43 -11.81
C ASP A 489 -10.05 -35.28 -11.15
N PRO A 490 -10.73 -34.41 -11.91
CA PRO A 490 -11.46 -33.29 -11.35
C PRO A 490 -12.57 -33.68 -10.36
N GLU A 491 -13.13 -34.88 -10.44
CA GLU A 491 -14.18 -35.34 -9.52
C GLU A 491 -13.60 -35.84 -8.18
N ARG A 492 -12.38 -36.36 -8.21
CA ARG A 492 -11.69 -36.87 -7.00
C ARG A 492 -10.83 -35.83 -6.33
N GLU A 493 -10.18 -34.99 -7.14
CA GLU A 493 -9.19 -33.99 -6.72
C GLU A 493 -9.51 -32.61 -7.31
N PRO A 494 -10.69 -32.04 -7.00
CA PRO A 494 -11.20 -30.82 -7.63
C PRO A 494 -10.32 -29.59 -7.39
N LEU A 495 -9.77 -29.45 -6.18
CA LEU A 495 -8.97 -28.27 -5.80
C LEU A 495 -7.58 -28.23 -6.44
N PRO A 496 -6.78 -29.33 -6.42
CA PRO A 496 -5.54 -29.39 -7.20
C PRO A 496 -5.76 -29.18 -8.70
N TYR A 497 -6.82 -29.78 -9.27
CA TYR A 497 -7.18 -29.60 -10.67
C TYR A 497 -7.46 -28.12 -10.99
N ALA A 498 -8.31 -27.46 -10.19
CA ALA A 498 -8.63 -26.05 -10.37
C ALA A 498 -7.44 -25.11 -10.14
N MET A 499 -6.51 -25.47 -9.26
CA MET A 499 -5.26 -24.73 -9.10
C MET A 499 -4.41 -24.74 -10.35
N LEU A 500 -4.24 -25.90 -10.99
CA LEU A 500 -3.51 -26.02 -12.24
C LEU A 500 -4.20 -25.27 -13.38
N GLN A 501 -5.52 -25.31 -13.45
CA GLN A 501 -6.29 -24.52 -14.40
C GLN A 501 -6.09 -23.01 -14.20
N ASN A 502 -6.10 -22.53 -12.96
CA ASN A 502 -5.78 -21.13 -12.68
C ASN A 502 -4.33 -20.78 -13.08
N ASN A 503 -3.36 -21.65 -12.80
CA ASN A 503 -1.96 -21.43 -13.16
C ASN A 503 -1.76 -21.39 -14.68
N LEU A 504 -2.43 -22.29 -15.42
CA LEU A 504 -2.50 -22.27 -16.89
C LEU A 504 -3.08 -20.95 -17.39
N GLY A 505 -4.20 -20.50 -16.80
CA GLY A 505 -4.82 -19.24 -17.16
C GLY A 505 -3.87 -18.06 -17.02
N THR A 506 -3.11 -18.01 -15.91
CA THR A 506 -2.11 -16.97 -15.68
C THR A 506 -0.96 -17.05 -16.68
N ALA A 507 -0.45 -18.25 -17.00
CA ALA A 507 0.60 -18.40 -17.99
C ALA A 507 0.14 -17.97 -19.39
N TYR A 508 -1.08 -18.32 -19.81
CA TYR A 508 -1.66 -17.85 -21.08
C TYR A 508 -1.85 -16.34 -21.09
N TRP A 509 -2.38 -15.76 -20.00
CA TRP A 509 -2.53 -14.31 -19.89
C TRP A 509 -1.18 -13.59 -20.01
N ASN A 510 -0.15 -14.03 -19.29
CA ASN A 510 1.20 -13.48 -19.42
C ASN A 510 1.74 -13.58 -20.86
N LEU A 511 1.48 -14.68 -21.55
CA LEU A 511 1.94 -14.89 -22.94
C LEU A 511 1.26 -13.91 -23.91
N ALA A 512 -0.03 -13.63 -23.70
CA ALA A 512 -0.76 -12.61 -24.45
C ALA A 512 -0.13 -11.22 -24.29
N GLN A 513 0.37 -10.90 -23.10
CA GLN A 513 1.00 -9.61 -22.80
C GLN A 513 2.38 -9.47 -23.44
N CYS A 514 3.17 -10.55 -23.50
CA CYS A 514 4.49 -10.53 -24.17
C CYS A 514 4.37 -10.32 -25.68
N ASN A 515 3.35 -10.95 -26.30
CA ASN A 515 3.14 -10.90 -27.74
C ASN A 515 2.63 -9.51 -28.24
N GLN A 516 2.26 -8.59 -27.34
CA GLN A 516 1.91 -7.21 -27.70
C GLN A 516 3.14 -6.31 -27.98
N GLY A 517 4.36 -6.75 -27.62
CA GLY A 517 5.59 -5.93 -27.72
C GLY A 517 6.76 -6.59 -28.45
N SER A 518 6.56 -7.73 -29.12
CA SER A 518 7.64 -8.46 -29.81
C SER A 518 7.75 -8.05 -31.27
N ASP A 519 8.98 -7.90 -31.78
CA ASP A 519 9.27 -7.78 -33.22
C ASP A 519 8.82 -9.07 -33.93
N PRO A 520 8.24 -9.06 -35.15
CA PRO A 520 7.60 -10.22 -35.80
C PRO A 520 8.53 -11.37 -36.21
N ALA A 521 9.74 -11.46 -35.65
CA ALA A 521 10.79 -12.35 -36.14
C ALA A 521 10.41 -13.84 -36.06
N GLU A 522 9.52 -14.24 -35.14
CA GLU A 522 8.78 -15.50 -35.24
C GLU A 522 7.32 -15.31 -34.77
N PRO A 523 6.34 -15.29 -35.69
CA PRO A 523 4.94 -15.27 -35.28
C PRO A 523 4.61 -16.60 -34.58
N LEU A 524 4.28 -16.53 -33.30
CA LEU A 524 3.55 -17.59 -32.62
C LEU A 524 2.29 -17.94 -33.44
N SER A 525 1.93 -19.22 -33.52
CA SER A 525 0.73 -19.65 -34.26
C SER A 525 -0.59 -19.11 -33.67
N ALA A 526 -0.56 -18.60 -32.43
CA ALA A 526 -1.70 -18.04 -31.72
C ALA A 526 -1.50 -16.54 -31.44
N THR A 527 -2.58 -15.78 -31.59
CA THR A 527 -2.63 -14.33 -31.37
C THR A 527 -2.76 -13.99 -29.87
N PRO A 528 -2.48 -12.75 -29.45
CA PRO A 528 -2.77 -12.31 -28.07
C PRO A 528 -4.22 -12.56 -27.67
N GLN A 529 -5.16 -12.39 -28.59
CA GLN A 529 -6.58 -12.66 -28.38
C GLN A 529 -6.85 -14.14 -28.10
N ASP A 530 -6.23 -15.06 -28.85
CA ASP A 530 -6.36 -16.50 -28.62
C ASP A 530 -5.86 -16.90 -27.22
N PHE A 531 -4.71 -16.36 -26.80
CA PHE A 531 -4.18 -16.61 -25.46
C PHE A 531 -5.07 -16.04 -24.35
N LEU A 532 -5.68 -14.87 -24.54
CA LEU A 532 -6.65 -14.33 -23.57
C LEU A 532 -7.91 -15.20 -23.47
N LEU A 533 -8.41 -15.73 -24.59
CA LEU A 533 -9.54 -16.65 -24.59
C LEU A 533 -9.20 -17.98 -23.89
N LEU A 534 -7.99 -18.52 -24.11
CA LEU A 534 -7.49 -19.69 -23.38
C LEU A 534 -7.38 -19.40 -21.88
N ALA A 535 -6.90 -18.21 -21.50
CA ALA A 535 -6.81 -17.80 -20.11
C ALA A 535 -8.19 -17.75 -19.43
N ILE A 536 -9.15 -17.07 -20.07
CA ILE A 536 -10.54 -16.98 -19.60
C ILE A 536 -11.16 -18.37 -19.46
N GLY A 537 -10.97 -19.25 -20.45
CA GLY A 537 -11.44 -20.63 -20.39
C GLY A 537 -10.90 -21.38 -19.18
N ALA A 538 -9.59 -21.32 -18.95
CA ALA A 538 -8.93 -21.99 -17.83
C ALA A 538 -9.40 -21.43 -16.47
N TYR A 539 -9.53 -20.10 -16.32
CA TYR A 539 -10.08 -19.49 -15.11
C TYR A 539 -11.53 -19.91 -14.85
N ARG A 540 -12.38 -19.94 -15.89
CA ARG A 540 -13.77 -20.38 -15.75
C ARG A 540 -13.86 -21.85 -15.32
N ILE A 541 -13.01 -22.72 -15.84
CA ILE A 541 -12.94 -24.12 -15.40
C ILE A 541 -12.49 -24.17 -13.93
N ALA A 542 -11.49 -23.39 -13.53
CA ALA A 542 -11.06 -23.33 -12.13
C ALA A 542 -12.19 -22.90 -11.19
N LEU A 543 -13.04 -21.94 -11.60
CA LEU A 543 -14.17 -21.44 -10.83
C LEU A 543 -15.35 -22.43 -10.71
N ILE A 544 -15.37 -23.52 -11.48
CA ILE A 544 -16.32 -24.62 -11.26
C ILE A 544 -16.08 -25.27 -9.89
N TYR A 545 -14.82 -25.38 -9.47
CA TYR A 545 -14.43 -26.09 -8.25
C TYR A 545 -13.97 -25.16 -7.13
N ARG A 546 -13.39 -24.00 -7.47
CA ARG A 546 -13.08 -22.94 -6.51
C ARG A 546 -14.31 -22.08 -6.35
N THR A 547 -15.15 -22.37 -5.37
CA THR A 547 -16.31 -21.53 -5.02
C THR A 547 -16.03 -20.71 -3.76
N LEU A 548 -16.92 -19.76 -3.45
CA LEU A 548 -16.84 -18.95 -2.24
C LEU A 548 -16.87 -19.84 -0.97
N GLU A 549 -17.63 -20.94 -1.00
CA GLU A 549 -17.81 -21.85 0.12
C GLU A 549 -16.62 -22.81 0.28
N VAL A 550 -16.08 -23.30 -0.83
CA VAL A 550 -15.04 -24.35 -0.81
C VAL A 550 -13.65 -23.75 -0.61
N ALA A 551 -13.33 -22.66 -1.31
CA ALA A 551 -11.99 -22.08 -1.32
C ALA A 551 -12.03 -20.55 -1.51
N PRO A 552 -12.57 -19.79 -0.55
CA PRO A 552 -12.88 -18.36 -0.71
C PRO A 552 -11.70 -17.50 -1.17
N SER A 553 -10.49 -17.74 -0.63
CA SER A 553 -9.28 -16.99 -1.03
C SER A 553 -8.85 -17.31 -2.47
N ALA A 554 -8.90 -18.59 -2.85
CA ALA A 554 -8.56 -19.02 -4.20
C ALA A 554 -9.63 -18.59 -5.23
N TYR A 555 -10.91 -18.61 -4.84
CA TYR A 555 -12.02 -18.07 -5.60
C TYR A 555 -11.80 -16.57 -5.87
N ALA A 556 -11.52 -15.77 -4.84
CA ALA A 556 -11.25 -14.35 -4.97
C ALA A 556 -10.09 -14.05 -5.93
N ALA A 557 -8.98 -14.79 -5.82
CA ALA A 557 -7.83 -14.64 -6.69
C ALA A 557 -8.15 -15.01 -8.15
N THR A 558 -8.84 -16.13 -8.38
CA THR A 558 -9.23 -16.55 -9.73
C THR A 558 -10.23 -15.57 -10.37
N GLN A 559 -11.18 -15.03 -9.61
CA GLN A 559 -12.09 -13.98 -10.07
C GLN A 559 -11.35 -12.69 -10.44
N ASN A 560 -10.35 -12.28 -9.65
CA ASN A 560 -9.51 -11.12 -9.99
C ASN A 560 -8.76 -11.34 -11.32
N ASN A 561 -8.19 -12.53 -11.51
CA ASN A 561 -7.46 -12.87 -12.73
C ASN A 561 -8.40 -12.92 -13.94
N LEU A 562 -9.60 -13.49 -13.78
CA LEU A 562 -10.64 -13.52 -14.80
C LEU A 562 -11.06 -12.10 -15.21
N GLY A 563 -11.28 -11.21 -14.24
CA GLY A 563 -11.61 -9.81 -14.52
C GLY A 563 -10.49 -9.09 -15.28
N THR A 564 -9.24 -9.39 -14.96
CA THR A 564 -8.05 -8.86 -15.64
C THR A 564 -7.97 -9.34 -17.08
N ALA A 565 -8.21 -10.64 -17.33
CA ALA A 565 -8.20 -11.19 -18.68
C ALA A 565 -9.31 -10.62 -19.56
N TYR A 566 -10.54 -10.49 -19.04
CA TYR A 566 -11.63 -9.83 -19.78
C TYR A 566 -11.33 -8.37 -20.08
N TRP A 567 -10.75 -7.63 -19.13
CA TRP A 567 -10.36 -6.25 -19.35
C TRP A 567 -9.32 -6.14 -20.48
N HIS A 568 -8.30 -6.99 -20.49
CA HIS A 568 -7.32 -7.02 -21.58
C HIS A 568 -7.91 -7.45 -22.93
N LEU A 569 -8.91 -8.34 -22.93
CA LEU A 569 -9.62 -8.75 -24.14
C LEU A 569 -10.47 -7.61 -24.72
N ALA A 570 -11.14 -6.85 -23.85
CA ALA A 570 -11.88 -5.64 -24.24
C ALA A 570 -10.98 -4.57 -24.88
N ASN A 571 -9.72 -4.51 -24.46
CA ASN A 571 -8.75 -3.51 -24.91
C ASN A 571 -7.84 -3.99 -26.06
N GLN A 572 -8.12 -5.15 -26.68
CA GLN A 572 -7.37 -5.57 -27.86
C GLN A 572 -7.74 -4.70 -29.08
N PRO A 573 -6.76 -4.34 -29.95
CA PRO A 573 -7.04 -3.54 -31.15
C PRO A 573 -8.03 -4.18 -32.13
N SER A 574 -8.13 -5.52 -32.13
CA SER A 574 -9.03 -6.29 -32.98
C SER A 574 -10.46 -6.40 -32.44
N THR A 575 -10.70 -6.04 -31.17
CA THR A 575 -12.01 -6.22 -30.53
C THR A 575 -12.98 -5.14 -31.00
N HIS A 576 -14.15 -5.56 -31.49
CA HIS A 576 -15.21 -4.65 -31.89
C HIS A 576 -15.85 -3.97 -30.67
N TYR A 577 -16.33 -2.73 -30.80
CA TYR A 577 -16.80 -1.95 -29.63
C TYR A 577 -17.94 -2.65 -28.85
N GLU A 578 -18.87 -3.32 -29.54
CA GLU A 578 -19.96 -4.08 -28.91
C GLU A 578 -19.44 -5.27 -28.09
N GLU A 579 -18.42 -5.96 -28.59
CA GLU A 579 -17.78 -7.06 -27.87
C GLU A 579 -16.97 -6.51 -26.68
N ALA A 580 -16.28 -5.38 -26.87
CA ALA A 580 -15.51 -4.71 -25.83
C ALA A 580 -16.39 -4.31 -24.64
N GLU A 581 -17.57 -3.74 -24.89
CA GLU A 581 -18.55 -3.42 -23.84
C GLU A 581 -18.97 -4.69 -23.06
N GLY A 582 -19.29 -5.77 -23.78
CA GLY A 582 -19.64 -7.07 -23.18
C GLY A 582 -18.52 -7.61 -22.29
N TYR A 583 -17.27 -7.56 -22.75
CA TYR A 583 -16.10 -7.98 -21.97
C TYR A 583 -15.85 -7.06 -20.77
N LEU A 584 -16.08 -5.75 -20.87
CA LEU A 584 -15.97 -4.83 -19.73
C LEU A 584 -17.01 -5.14 -18.64
N HIS A 585 -18.24 -5.48 -19.02
CA HIS A 585 -19.24 -5.93 -18.06
C HIS A 585 -18.83 -7.23 -17.36
N GLN A 586 -18.27 -8.19 -18.09
CA GLN A 586 -17.74 -9.42 -17.52
C GLN A 586 -16.54 -9.16 -16.59
N ALA A 587 -15.66 -8.22 -16.95
CA ALA A 587 -14.54 -7.80 -16.10
C ALA A 587 -15.03 -7.21 -14.78
N ILE A 588 -16.00 -6.29 -14.84
CA ILE A 588 -16.64 -5.66 -13.67
C ILE A 588 -17.30 -6.71 -12.78
N ALA A 589 -18.03 -7.65 -13.35
CA ALA A 589 -18.68 -8.73 -12.59
C ALA A 589 -17.64 -9.57 -11.82
N ALA A 590 -16.58 -10.02 -12.50
CA ALA A 590 -15.53 -10.81 -11.89
C ALA A 590 -14.76 -10.05 -10.79
N TYR A 591 -14.44 -8.77 -11.00
CA TYR A 591 -13.80 -7.95 -9.96
C TYR A 591 -14.70 -7.73 -8.74
N LYS A 592 -16.01 -7.55 -8.93
CA LYS A 592 -16.97 -7.43 -7.82
C LYS A 592 -17.05 -8.73 -7.01
N GLU A 593 -17.13 -9.88 -7.68
CA GLU A 593 -17.09 -11.19 -7.03
C GLU A 593 -15.81 -11.41 -6.22
N SER A 594 -14.66 -11.00 -6.78
CA SER A 594 -13.37 -11.05 -6.08
C SER A 594 -13.38 -10.23 -4.78
N LEU A 595 -13.84 -8.98 -4.84
CA LEU A 595 -13.90 -8.10 -3.67
C LEU A 595 -14.95 -8.55 -2.65
N ALA A 596 -16.10 -9.06 -3.08
CA ALA A 596 -17.11 -9.63 -2.19
C ALA A 596 -16.57 -10.84 -1.42
N ALA A 597 -15.80 -11.71 -2.08
CA ALA A 597 -15.13 -12.83 -1.43
C ALA A 597 -14.05 -12.39 -0.43
N VAL A 598 -13.32 -11.31 -0.73
CA VAL A 598 -12.38 -10.69 0.22
C VAL A 598 -13.11 -10.14 1.45
N ASP A 599 -14.24 -9.44 1.25
CA ASP A 599 -15.03 -8.90 2.35
C ASP A 599 -15.60 -10.02 3.23
N TYR A 600 -16.06 -11.12 2.62
CA TYR A 600 -16.47 -12.34 3.33
C TYR A 600 -15.34 -12.90 4.20
N LEU A 601 -14.12 -13.02 3.66
CA LEU A 601 -12.96 -13.50 4.40
C LEU A 601 -12.60 -12.58 5.57
N ILE A 602 -12.63 -11.27 5.37
CA ILE A 602 -12.33 -10.30 6.43
C ILE A 602 -13.37 -10.38 7.54
N ALA A 603 -14.65 -10.52 7.20
CA ALA A 603 -15.72 -10.67 8.18
C ALA A 603 -15.61 -11.98 8.98
N ALA A 604 -15.11 -13.05 8.35
CA ALA A 604 -14.92 -14.36 8.99
C ALA A 604 -13.63 -14.46 9.82
N SER A 605 -12.66 -13.56 9.63
CA SER A 605 -11.34 -13.65 10.27
C SER A 605 -11.28 -12.84 11.57
N THR A 606 -11.00 -13.51 12.71
CA THR A 606 -10.60 -12.86 13.97
C THR A 606 -9.41 -13.57 14.60
N PRO A 607 -8.27 -12.90 14.96
CA PRO A 607 -7.97 -11.47 14.86
C PRO A 607 -7.01 -11.08 13.71
N HIS A 608 -6.68 -11.97 12.76
CA HIS A 608 -5.70 -11.70 11.70
C HIS A 608 -6.38 -11.45 10.35
N ALA A 609 -5.87 -10.50 9.57
CA ALA A 609 -6.36 -10.28 8.21
C ALA A 609 -6.13 -11.54 7.35
N PRO A 610 -7.07 -11.89 6.45
CA PRO A 610 -6.90 -13.05 5.59
C PRO A 610 -5.65 -12.89 4.72
N THR A 611 -4.85 -13.95 4.61
CA THR A 611 -3.70 -13.95 3.71
C THR A 611 -4.22 -14.11 2.28
N LEU A 612 -4.15 -13.03 1.50
CA LEU A 612 -4.51 -13.00 0.09
C LEU A 612 -3.26 -13.20 -0.77
N SER A 613 -3.39 -13.93 -1.87
CA SER A 613 -2.31 -14.12 -2.85
C SER A 613 -2.19 -12.95 -3.84
N PHE A 614 -3.01 -11.92 -3.71
CA PHE A 614 -3.06 -10.75 -4.59
C PHE A 614 -3.36 -9.48 -3.79
N ASP A 615 -3.02 -8.32 -4.37
CA ASP A 615 -3.31 -7.02 -3.77
C ASP A 615 -4.74 -6.58 -4.13
N ARG A 616 -5.67 -6.67 -3.16
CA ARG A 616 -7.08 -6.26 -3.35
C ARG A 616 -7.24 -4.79 -3.80
N PHE A 617 -6.29 -3.92 -3.50
CA PHE A 617 -6.34 -2.52 -3.91
C PHE A 617 -6.03 -2.36 -5.40
N SER A 618 -5.25 -3.29 -5.98
CA SER A 618 -5.12 -3.39 -7.45
C SER A 618 -6.45 -3.73 -8.09
N THR A 619 -7.22 -4.65 -7.48
CA THR A 619 -8.56 -5.02 -7.94
C THR A 619 -9.53 -3.84 -7.89
N HIS A 620 -9.51 -3.03 -6.83
CA HIS A 620 -10.24 -1.76 -6.79
C HIS A 620 -9.81 -0.82 -7.92
N ASN A 621 -8.52 -0.61 -8.13
CA ASN A 621 -8.05 0.29 -9.20
C ASN A 621 -8.45 -0.18 -10.61
N ASN A 622 -8.41 -1.49 -10.85
CA ASN A 622 -8.82 -2.10 -12.12
C ASN A 622 -10.33 -2.01 -12.33
N LEU A 623 -11.12 -2.27 -11.29
CA LEU A 623 -12.57 -2.08 -11.31
C LEU A 623 -12.94 -0.62 -11.60
N GLY A 624 -12.24 0.33 -10.97
CA GLY A 624 -12.38 1.75 -11.25
C GLY A 624 -12.09 2.09 -12.71
N SER A 625 -11.03 1.52 -13.27
CA SER A 625 -10.64 1.71 -14.67
C SER A 625 -11.69 1.16 -15.65
N ALA A 626 -12.28 -0.01 -15.36
CA ALA A 626 -13.31 -0.61 -16.20
C ALA A 626 -14.60 0.25 -16.23
N PHE A 627 -15.05 0.75 -15.07
CA PHE A 627 -16.18 1.68 -15.02
C PHE A 627 -15.89 3.01 -15.72
N HIS A 628 -14.67 3.53 -15.60
CA HIS A 628 -14.26 4.73 -16.32
C HIS A 628 -14.32 4.52 -17.84
N GLN A 629 -13.90 3.34 -18.33
CA GLN A 629 -13.97 3.02 -19.76
C GLN A 629 -15.41 2.97 -20.27
N LEU A 630 -16.32 2.27 -19.57
CA LEU A 630 -17.76 2.28 -19.92
C LEU A 630 -18.33 3.69 -19.92
N ALA A 631 -17.95 4.52 -18.95
CA ALA A 631 -18.41 5.91 -18.88
C ALA A 631 -17.83 6.80 -19.99
N MET A 632 -16.70 6.43 -20.58
CA MET A 632 -16.03 7.20 -21.61
C MET A 632 -16.26 6.69 -23.02
N ASP A 633 -16.90 5.52 -23.17
CA ASP A 633 -17.28 4.98 -24.47
C ASP A 633 -18.24 5.95 -25.20
N ALA A 634 -17.89 6.25 -26.44
CA ALA A 634 -18.65 7.10 -27.33
C ALA A 634 -19.77 6.32 -28.05
N HIS A 635 -19.65 5.00 -28.14
CA HIS A 635 -20.62 4.12 -28.79
C HIS A 635 -21.70 3.62 -27.83
N ALA A 636 -21.43 3.65 -26.51
CA ALA A 636 -22.39 3.23 -25.49
C ALA A 636 -23.65 4.13 -25.51
N GLU A 637 -24.81 3.51 -25.69
CA GLU A 637 -26.15 4.14 -25.61
C GLU A 637 -26.58 4.40 -24.17
N ILE A 638 -25.72 5.05 -23.37
CA ILE A 638 -25.99 5.38 -21.96
C ILE A 638 -26.33 6.86 -21.79
N ASP A 639 -27.35 7.14 -20.99
CA ASP A 639 -27.75 8.51 -20.66
C ASP A 639 -26.73 9.22 -19.75
N SER A 640 -26.90 10.54 -19.60
CA SER A 640 -25.99 11.36 -18.78
C SER A 640 -25.98 10.94 -17.29
N LYS A 641 -27.11 10.43 -16.78
CA LYS A 641 -27.24 10.01 -15.37
C LYS A 641 -26.48 8.71 -15.12
N GLN A 642 -26.61 7.74 -16.01
CA GLN A 642 -25.89 6.47 -15.97
C GLN A 642 -24.38 6.71 -16.14
N ARG A 643 -24.00 7.61 -17.05
CA ARG A 643 -22.60 8.01 -17.22
C ARG A 643 -22.00 8.63 -15.96
N SER A 644 -22.73 9.56 -15.32
CA SER A 644 -22.32 10.12 -14.01
C SER A 644 -22.19 9.01 -12.95
N THR A 645 -23.13 8.07 -12.92
CA THR A 645 -23.11 6.94 -11.97
C THR A 645 -21.85 6.08 -12.14
N TYR A 646 -21.47 5.75 -13.38
CA TYR A 646 -20.24 4.99 -13.64
C TYR A 646 -18.98 5.76 -13.24
N LEU A 647 -18.91 7.07 -13.52
CA LEU A 647 -17.78 7.89 -13.09
C LEU A 647 -17.69 8.00 -11.55
N GLU A 648 -18.82 8.10 -10.85
CA GLU A 648 -18.87 8.12 -9.38
C GLU A 648 -18.35 6.81 -8.78
N VAL A 649 -18.82 5.66 -9.30
CA VAL A 649 -18.36 4.34 -8.86
C VAL A 649 -16.87 4.15 -9.16
N SER A 650 -16.43 4.58 -10.35
CA SER A 650 -15.02 4.54 -10.72
C SER A 650 -14.16 5.35 -9.74
N LEU A 651 -14.60 6.57 -9.39
CA LEU A 651 -13.89 7.47 -8.50
C LEU A 651 -13.76 6.88 -7.09
N ALA A 652 -14.84 6.30 -6.57
CA ALA A 652 -14.85 5.65 -5.27
C ALA A 652 -13.81 4.51 -5.20
N HIS A 653 -13.69 3.69 -6.24
CA HIS A 653 -12.72 2.61 -6.28
C HIS A 653 -11.27 3.08 -6.40
N HIS A 654 -10.98 4.13 -7.19
CA HIS A 654 -9.63 4.71 -7.22
C HIS A 654 -9.23 5.32 -5.87
N VAL A 655 -10.16 5.91 -5.13
CA VAL A 655 -9.91 6.40 -3.76
C VAL A 655 -9.61 5.25 -2.80
N GLN A 656 -10.33 4.13 -2.88
CA GLN A 656 -10.01 2.93 -2.08
C GLN A 656 -8.61 2.40 -2.38
N ALA A 657 -8.24 2.33 -3.67
CA ALA A 657 -6.91 1.90 -4.08
C ALA A 657 -5.81 2.82 -3.54
N LEU A 658 -5.98 4.14 -3.70
CA LEU A 658 -5.05 5.15 -3.19
C LEU A 658 -4.89 5.03 -1.66
N HIS A 659 -5.98 4.82 -0.94
CA HIS A 659 -5.94 4.64 0.52
C HIS A 659 -5.14 3.41 0.93
N GLY A 660 -5.27 2.29 0.20
CA GLY A 660 -4.54 1.06 0.45
C GLY A 660 -3.05 1.10 0.09
N TRP A 661 -2.63 2.09 -0.69
CA TRP A 661 -1.26 2.23 -1.18
C TRP A 661 -0.48 3.40 -0.56
N GLN A 662 -0.86 3.85 0.64
CA GLN A 662 -0.16 4.95 1.33
C GLN A 662 1.35 4.71 1.49
N ASP A 663 1.75 3.45 1.70
CA ASP A 663 3.15 3.05 1.87
C ASP A 663 3.81 2.57 0.57
N LYS A 664 3.12 2.71 -0.58
CA LYS A 664 3.59 2.27 -1.91
C LYS A 664 3.61 3.45 -2.89
N PRO A 665 4.69 4.25 -2.96
CA PRO A 665 4.72 5.52 -3.68
C PRO A 665 4.31 5.43 -5.17
N ASP A 666 4.77 4.41 -5.88
CA ASP A 666 4.49 4.25 -7.31
C ASP A 666 3.00 3.96 -7.56
N PHE A 667 2.44 3.03 -6.79
CA PHE A 667 1.03 2.68 -6.85
C PHE A 667 0.13 3.83 -6.40
N TYR A 668 0.54 4.57 -5.36
CA TYR A 668 -0.13 5.78 -4.92
C TYR A 668 -0.22 6.83 -6.03
N GLY A 669 0.90 7.07 -6.72
CA GLY A 669 0.97 7.99 -7.86
C GLY A 669 0.04 7.57 -9.00
N ALA A 670 0.01 6.28 -9.33
CA ALA A 670 -0.87 5.73 -10.36
C ALA A 670 -2.36 5.92 -10.01
N ALA A 671 -2.76 5.58 -8.77
CA ALA A 671 -4.14 5.78 -8.32
C ALA A 671 -4.55 7.26 -8.33
N LEU A 672 -3.64 8.16 -7.92
CA LEU A 672 -3.89 9.60 -7.97
C LEU A 672 -4.10 10.10 -9.41
N ALA A 673 -3.30 9.62 -10.36
CA ALA A 673 -3.47 9.94 -11.77
C ALA A 673 -4.84 9.46 -12.31
N CYS A 674 -5.29 8.27 -11.90
CA CYS A 674 -6.63 7.79 -12.24
C CYS A 674 -7.75 8.68 -11.65
N ILE A 675 -7.61 9.15 -10.40
CA ILE A 675 -8.55 10.11 -9.79
C ILE A 675 -8.61 11.40 -10.61
N VAL A 676 -7.45 11.97 -10.95
CA VAL A 676 -7.37 13.21 -11.76
C VAL A 676 -8.02 13.00 -13.13
N LYS A 677 -7.72 11.88 -13.80
CA LYS A 677 -8.33 11.51 -15.08
C LYS A 677 -9.86 11.39 -14.97
N ASN A 678 -10.35 10.81 -13.88
CA ASN A 678 -11.78 10.66 -13.65
C ASN A 678 -12.47 12.02 -13.40
N VAL A 679 -11.84 12.93 -12.64
CA VAL A 679 -12.37 14.30 -12.46
C VAL A 679 -12.41 15.06 -13.80
N LYS A 680 -11.41 14.88 -14.68
CA LYS A 680 -11.44 15.45 -16.04
C LYS A 680 -12.59 14.86 -16.87
N ALA A 681 -12.82 13.55 -16.81
CA ALA A 681 -13.95 12.92 -17.48
C ALA A 681 -15.32 13.42 -16.99
N PHE A 682 -15.47 13.69 -15.69
CA PHE A 682 -16.67 14.34 -15.15
C PHE A 682 -16.91 15.72 -15.78
N HIS A 683 -15.85 16.51 -15.94
CA HIS A 683 -15.95 17.81 -16.61
C HIS A 683 -16.32 17.66 -18.09
N GLU A 684 -15.63 16.77 -18.82
CA GLU A 684 -15.82 16.56 -20.25
C GLU A 684 -17.22 16.02 -20.58
N ARG A 685 -17.76 15.13 -19.76
CA ARG A 685 -19.03 14.44 -20.03
C ARG A 685 -20.24 15.06 -19.32
N CYS A 686 -20.04 15.72 -18.19
CA CYS A 686 -21.11 16.25 -17.32
C CYS A 686 -20.95 17.74 -16.98
N GLY A 687 -19.98 18.43 -17.60
CA GLY A 687 -19.72 19.85 -17.40
C GLY A 687 -19.20 20.22 -16.00
N ILE A 688 -19.25 21.51 -15.69
CA ILE A 688 -18.76 22.05 -14.41
C ILE A 688 -19.51 21.44 -13.22
N GLN A 689 -20.81 21.19 -13.34
CA GLN A 689 -21.61 20.56 -12.29
C GLN A 689 -21.11 19.14 -11.98
N GLY A 690 -20.78 18.36 -13.00
CA GLY A 690 -20.16 17.04 -12.84
C GLY A 690 -18.78 17.11 -12.19
N GLN A 691 -17.95 18.09 -12.56
CA GLN A 691 -16.64 18.28 -11.94
C GLN A 691 -16.76 18.64 -10.45
N THR A 692 -17.69 19.53 -10.09
CA THR A 692 -17.97 19.88 -8.69
C THR A 692 -18.48 18.68 -7.91
N LEU A 693 -19.34 17.86 -8.51
CA LEU A 693 -19.79 16.60 -7.92
C LEU A 693 -18.60 15.68 -7.65
N ALA A 694 -17.72 15.45 -8.63
CA ALA A 694 -16.52 14.63 -8.47
C ALA A 694 -15.64 15.10 -7.31
N LEU A 695 -15.34 16.40 -7.27
CA LEU A 695 -14.52 17.00 -6.20
C LEU A 695 -15.17 16.88 -4.82
N SER A 696 -16.51 16.91 -4.74
CA SER A 696 -17.24 16.71 -3.48
C SER A 696 -17.13 15.28 -2.92
N LYS A 697 -16.84 14.29 -3.78
CA LYS A 697 -16.70 12.87 -3.40
C LYS A 697 -15.26 12.50 -3.05
N ILE A 698 -14.29 13.37 -3.33
CA ILE A 698 -12.88 13.15 -3.00
C ILE A 698 -12.61 13.57 -1.55
N PRO A 699 -11.92 12.73 -0.74
CA PRO A 699 -11.50 13.12 0.61
C PRO A 699 -10.77 14.47 0.62
N ALA A 700 -11.13 15.36 1.54
CA ALA A 700 -10.61 16.73 1.59
C ALA A 700 -9.07 16.80 1.64
N THR A 701 -8.42 15.81 2.24
CA THR A 701 -6.96 15.69 2.31
C THR A 701 -6.28 15.48 0.95
N LEU A 702 -7.01 14.95 -0.04
CA LEU A 702 -6.50 14.67 -1.38
C LEU A 702 -6.76 15.81 -2.36
N ILE A 703 -7.72 16.70 -2.06
CA ILE A 703 -8.10 17.82 -2.94
C ILE A 703 -6.88 18.67 -3.35
N PRO A 704 -5.97 19.11 -2.46
CA PRO A 704 -4.81 19.91 -2.88
C PRO A 704 -3.92 19.18 -3.90
N SER A 705 -3.73 17.87 -3.75
CA SER A 705 -2.91 17.06 -4.65
C SER A 705 -3.58 16.87 -6.01
N VAL A 706 -4.90 16.64 -6.02
CA VAL A 706 -5.70 16.52 -7.24
C VAL A 706 -5.73 17.85 -7.99
N MET A 707 -6.01 18.96 -7.29
CA MET A 707 -6.09 20.30 -7.89
C MET A 707 -4.76 20.79 -8.49
N LYS A 708 -3.61 20.33 -7.96
CA LYS A 708 -2.30 20.64 -8.55
C LYS A 708 -2.08 19.99 -9.93
N GLN A 709 -2.83 18.95 -10.27
CA GLN A 709 -2.69 18.18 -11.52
C GLN A 709 -3.86 18.39 -12.50
N LEU A 710 -4.92 19.07 -12.06
CA LEU A 710 -6.03 19.54 -12.89
C LEU A 710 -5.64 20.87 -13.55
#